data_AF-A0A2H5ZN19-F1
#
_entry.id   AF-A0A2H5ZN19-F1
#
_cell.length_a   1.000
_cell.length_b   1.000
_cell.length_c   1.000
_cell.angle_alpha   90.00
_cell.angle_beta   90.00
_cell.angle_gamma   90.00
#
_symmetry.space_group_name_H-M   'P 1'
#
loop_
_entity.id
_entity.type
_entity.pdbx_description
1 polymer ?
#
loop_
_entity_poly.entity_id
_entity_poly.type
_entity_poly.pdbx_seq_one_letter_code
_entity_poly.pdbx_strand_id
1 'polypeptide(L)'
;MIDEPVWDTVLPHKNLRRLKAAIESLPEGVQHWLLEQARAHAAVAPALFEQLVRTVAALADGIEPGKFAEWQAAFASLQFSPAIPRAGMEAFLAASRRASDAEAACVLAAWARAVALVSPRLGAEFLIQTEPLVGKLPLERLRQTAELVSRLATDGGWKGEFAARAFLHCVPKVLGRIDPEALAYWCAVGGKLHQPEKGRAFFSALPKCVLQWSGEEQQMFFSTLHQLIAEGDLAWELYQKLPPALSTLTPALRYTVLKAFARSASTATQRWADVAPVAGALFRPLSGAQRRSASAILEKLAEELPAAVPEFLRRLPLVYERATNEQVSKWVDCGLELCNGDQARAQAYFGLDTRTSVDVLGASPTAAVFHEAQQWLRKLAHMLSAVPLTLRPQPNWTLRPPLESLFEEHMGEVPDRIDAFPTHEDNLSLYRFLVMQLAGRFLCGTAPEAPAVWPRWKDELEQSAATHPKLYDWFLFAEGVRVGVQMAQRFRGWGAEQRTLLHQLCARAPALEPRQRLTLYDWLLAWELAAGSPEVLPELLRPAAVIARALVAPLHAPDATVEDAWSIAKTLEQTFAAVLVTEPTDAEVAAGEQVPSYLLPVDLYDGDAPPTDEAPVAPTATREPRDFGDFHAQISDADDHTVGGPPLSAELLEALLKAGASLELKQGRASAVDGLGLYISDLLGKLPQSQREELRSLLDEGTSTGQSTRRWLGAEVQGEAFYYDEWDYLLADYRPTWCRVLELPVESDSGEFFTRTLSEYAHLLPLVRREFQKIRPDSYTLVRGLEAGDDFDLNALVDARGDRRARHTPSTKLYVARQREERDVAVLFLVDMSASTDEPVADTRPGLVGRPMRPRVAKRIIDITKEALVIMAEALEELGDAYAIYGFSGHGRQQVEFYTVKSFRERLSPQVRGRIGAMEPKRSTRMGAALRHAITKMSETPARSRHILLLSDGFPQDVDYGQDRRSNTYGLRDTTRALEECEARGIIPFCITVDRAGHDYLREMCPQSRYLVIDDIAALPRELPKIYQRVVTG
;
A
#
# COMPACT_ATOMS: atom_id res chain seq x y z
N MET A 1 53.55 -37.49 66.54
CA MET A 1 52.77 -38.69 66.90
C MET A 1 51.37 -38.24 67.28
N ILE A 2 50.41 -38.37 66.35
CA ILE A 2 48.98 -38.19 66.64
C ILE A 2 48.42 -39.61 66.72
N ASP A 3 48.36 -40.17 67.94
CA ASP A 3 47.82 -41.51 68.23
C ASP A 3 46.27 -41.53 68.11
N GLU A 4 45.72 -42.69 67.72
CA GLU A 4 44.32 -43.07 67.36
C GLU A 4 43.11 -42.31 68.01
N PRO A 5 41.92 -42.28 67.37
CA PRO A 5 41.60 -41.89 66.02
C PRO A 5 40.65 -40.68 66.06
N VAL A 6 41.20 -39.47 66.17
CA VAL A 6 40.39 -38.22 66.16
C VAL A 6 39.50 -38.15 64.92
N TRP A 7 39.98 -38.69 63.81
CA TRP A 7 39.22 -38.79 62.56
C TRP A 7 38.07 -39.80 62.59
N ASP A 8 38.19 -40.93 63.31
CA ASP A 8 37.09 -41.93 63.36
C ASP A 8 35.93 -41.50 64.26
N THR A 9 36.16 -40.54 65.17
CA THR A 9 35.12 -39.88 65.99
C THR A 9 34.47 -38.70 65.27
N VAL A 10 35.21 -37.97 64.42
CA VAL A 10 34.73 -36.78 63.71
C VAL A 10 34.11 -37.09 62.33
N LEU A 11 34.38 -38.27 61.74
CA LEU A 11 33.84 -38.70 60.44
C LEU A 11 32.75 -39.79 60.59
N PRO A 12 31.46 -39.41 60.72
CA PRO A 12 30.38 -40.35 61.07
C PRO A 12 29.96 -41.30 59.93
N HIS A 13 30.35 -41.05 58.68
CA HIS A 13 29.89 -41.79 57.49
C HIS A 13 30.94 -42.78 56.92
N LYS A 14 30.51 -43.97 56.50
CA LYS A 14 31.34 -45.01 55.84
C LYS A 14 32.16 -44.50 54.63
N ASN A 15 31.63 -43.53 53.88
CA ASN A 15 32.33 -42.94 52.72
C ASN A 15 33.48 -41.99 53.13
N LEU A 16 33.37 -41.32 54.27
CA LEU A 16 34.40 -40.41 54.79
C LEU A 16 35.61 -41.17 55.35
N ARG A 17 35.41 -42.37 55.91
CA ARG A 17 36.51 -43.24 56.36
C ARG A 17 37.44 -43.68 55.23
N ARG A 18 36.94 -43.75 53.99
CA ARG A 18 37.77 -44.05 52.79
C ARG A 18 38.72 -42.90 52.42
N LEU A 19 38.47 -41.68 52.91
CA LEU A 19 39.32 -40.51 52.67
C LEU A 19 40.46 -40.38 53.69
N LYS A 20 40.45 -41.17 54.77
CA LYS A 20 41.46 -41.13 55.85
C LYS A 20 42.89 -41.26 55.30
N ALA A 21 43.11 -42.21 54.39
CA ALA A 21 44.41 -42.42 53.75
C ALA A 21 44.89 -41.21 52.92
N ALA A 22 43.98 -40.43 52.33
CA ALA A 22 44.30 -39.22 51.57
C ALA A 22 44.53 -37.99 52.47
N ILE A 23 44.03 -38.02 53.71
CA ILE A 23 44.26 -36.95 54.70
C ILE A 23 45.60 -37.18 55.40
N GLU A 24 45.92 -38.43 55.74
CA GLU A 24 47.17 -38.80 56.41
C GLU A 24 48.41 -38.59 55.52
N SER A 25 48.24 -38.52 54.20
CA SER A 25 49.31 -38.20 53.23
C SER A 25 49.63 -36.70 53.11
N LEU A 26 48.87 -35.81 53.78
CA LEU A 26 49.04 -34.35 53.70
C LEU A 26 49.98 -33.80 54.79
N PRO A 27 50.59 -32.60 54.63
CA PRO A 27 51.42 -31.98 55.67
C PRO A 27 50.64 -31.71 56.98
N GLU A 28 51.29 -31.83 58.14
CA GLU A 28 50.66 -31.72 59.48
C GLU A 28 49.85 -30.41 59.67
N GLY A 29 50.32 -29.28 59.14
CA GLY A 29 49.59 -28.00 59.21
C GLY A 29 48.26 -28.00 58.44
N VAL A 30 48.18 -28.75 57.33
CA VAL A 30 46.96 -28.90 56.53
C VAL A 30 45.99 -29.87 57.19
N GLN A 31 46.52 -30.93 57.82
CA GLN A 31 45.73 -31.89 58.59
C GLN A 31 45.03 -31.21 59.78
N HIS A 32 45.73 -30.34 60.51
CA HIS A 32 45.14 -29.58 61.64
C HIS A 32 43.99 -28.67 61.18
N TRP A 33 44.17 -27.97 60.05
CA TRP A 33 43.11 -27.13 59.48
C TRP A 33 41.91 -27.96 59.00
N LEU A 34 42.13 -29.10 58.34
CA LEU A 34 41.05 -30.00 57.93
C LEU A 34 40.30 -30.57 59.14
N LEU A 35 40.96 -30.78 60.28
CA LEU A 35 40.34 -31.20 61.55
C LEU A 35 39.36 -30.15 62.08
N GLU A 36 39.74 -28.87 62.02
CA GLU A 36 38.86 -27.75 62.39
C GLU A 36 37.64 -27.67 61.46
N GLN A 37 37.86 -27.79 60.14
CA GLN A 37 36.78 -27.81 59.15
C GLN A 37 35.87 -29.05 59.29
N ALA A 38 36.42 -30.20 59.68
CA ALA A 38 35.67 -31.43 59.91
C ALA A 38 34.72 -31.27 61.11
N ARG A 39 35.19 -30.65 62.20
CA ARG A 39 34.36 -30.34 63.37
C ARG A 39 33.21 -29.39 63.01
N ALA A 40 33.44 -28.45 62.08
CA ALA A 40 32.42 -27.51 61.62
C ALA A 40 31.41 -28.11 60.63
N HIS A 41 31.84 -28.99 59.71
CA HIS A 41 31.03 -29.38 58.55
C HIS A 41 30.73 -30.88 58.41
N ALA A 42 31.50 -31.80 59.03
CA ALA A 42 31.35 -33.23 58.78
C ALA A 42 30.01 -33.81 59.26
N ALA A 43 29.40 -33.23 60.31
CA ALA A 43 28.10 -33.65 60.83
C ALA A 43 26.90 -33.01 60.09
N VAL A 44 27.06 -31.77 59.60
CA VAL A 44 25.97 -30.97 59.01
C VAL A 44 25.93 -31.09 57.47
N ALA A 45 27.10 -31.26 56.82
CA ALA A 45 27.26 -31.29 55.38
C ALA A 45 28.37 -32.27 54.93
N PRO A 46 28.17 -33.60 55.11
CA PRO A 46 29.20 -34.60 54.87
C PRO A 46 29.72 -34.64 53.42
N ALA A 47 28.89 -34.35 52.42
CA ALA A 47 29.31 -34.34 51.01
C ALA A 47 30.18 -33.13 50.63
N LEU A 48 29.95 -31.96 51.25
CA LEU A 48 30.81 -30.78 51.08
C LEU A 48 32.20 -31.07 51.65
N PHE A 49 32.25 -31.67 52.84
CA PHE A 49 33.51 -32.04 53.49
C PHE A 49 34.29 -33.10 52.69
N GLU A 50 33.62 -34.09 52.11
CA GLU A 50 34.24 -35.05 51.18
C GLU A 50 34.87 -34.37 49.96
N GLN A 51 34.18 -33.40 49.35
CA GLN A 51 34.73 -32.62 48.23
C GLN A 51 35.89 -31.71 48.64
N LEU A 52 35.83 -31.14 49.85
CA LEU A 52 36.90 -30.31 50.40
C LEU A 52 38.20 -31.11 50.54
N VAL A 53 38.13 -32.28 51.17
CA VAL A 53 39.28 -33.18 51.35
C VAL A 53 39.89 -33.57 50.01
N ARG A 54 39.05 -33.93 49.02
CA ARG A 54 39.53 -34.27 47.66
C ARG A 54 40.18 -33.09 46.95
N THR A 55 39.68 -31.88 47.16
CA THR A 55 40.23 -30.66 46.54
C THR A 55 41.57 -30.29 47.15
N VAL A 56 41.65 -30.33 48.47
CA VAL A 56 42.90 -30.08 49.21
C VAL A 56 43.95 -31.14 48.87
N ALA A 57 43.59 -32.40 48.75
CA ALA A 57 44.49 -33.46 48.28
C ALA A 57 45.05 -33.17 46.89
N ALA A 58 44.20 -32.74 45.95
CA ALA A 58 44.63 -32.38 44.59
C ALA A 58 45.52 -31.12 44.53
N LEU A 59 45.29 -30.15 45.41
CA LEU A 59 46.08 -28.90 45.47
C LEU A 59 47.41 -29.07 46.22
N ALA A 60 47.48 -30.01 47.17
CA ALA A 60 48.66 -30.25 47.99
C ALA A 60 49.82 -30.92 47.23
N ASP A 61 49.54 -31.64 46.15
CA ASP A 61 50.55 -32.35 45.34
C ASP A 61 51.37 -31.40 44.42
N GLY A 62 51.11 -30.09 44.39
CA GLY A 62 51.76 -29.19 43.42
C GLY A 62 51.81 -27.68 43.70
N ILE A 63 51.53 -27.19 44.92
CA ILE A 63 51.42 -25.74 45.20
C ILE A 63 52.39 -25.29 46.30
N GLU A 64 52.99 -24.10 46.14
CA GLU A 64 53.83 -23.48 47.18
C GLU A 64 53.04 -23.19 48.47
N PRO A 65 53.64 -23.39 49.67
CA PRO A 65 52.94 -23.23 50.96
C PRO A 65 52.24 -21.87 51.15
N GLY A 66 52.81 -20.79 50.59
CA GLY A 66 52.23 -19.44 50.65
C GLY A 66 50.92 -19.32 49.88
N LYS A 67 50.83 -19.88 48.66
CA LYS A 67 49.62 -19.85 47.83
C LYS A 67 48.49 -20.72 48.39
N PHE A 68 48.83 -21.79 49.12
CA PHE A 68 47.84 -22.59 49.81
C PHE A 68 47.18 -21.84 50.98
N ALA A 69 47.96 -21.06 51.74
CA ALA A 69 47.43 -20.20 52.81
C ALA A 69 46.48 -19.11 52.27
N GLU A 70 46.80 -18.52 51.12
CA GLU A 70 45.91 -17.59 50.42
C GLU A 70 44.58 -18.25 50.00
N TRP A 71 44.64 -19.48 49.50
CA TRP A 71 43.43 -20.25 49.15
C TRP A 71 42.58 -20.60 50.39
N GLN A 72 43.21 -20.96 51.51
CA GLN A 72 42.50 -21.18 52.78
C GLN A 72 41.78 -19.92 53.26
N ALA A 73 42.43 -18.76 53.16
CA ALA A 73 41.83 -17.47 53.47
C ALA A 73 40.66 -17.14 52.53
N ALA A 74 40.80 -17.45 51.23
CA ALA A 74 39.75 -17.28 50.23
C ALA A 74 38.53 -18.16 50.55
N PHE A 75 38.72 -19.45 50.87
CA PHE A 75 37.66 -20.37 51.26
C PHE A 75 36.93 -19.92 52.53
N ALA A 76 37.67 -19.49 53.56
CA ALA A 76 37.10 -18.95 54.79
C ALA A 76 36.29 -17.67 54.53
N SER A 77 36.74 -16.80 53.62
CA SER A 77 36.05 -15.55 53.29
C SER A 77 34.63 -15.78 52.71
N LEU A 78 34.43 -16.88 51.98
CA LEU A 78 33.13 -17.27 51.42
C LEU A 78 32.18 -17.90 52.46
N GLN A 79 32.73 -18.45 53.54
CA GLN A 79 31.95 -19.05 54.63
C GLN A 79 31.35 -18.00 55.57
N PHE A 80 32.12 -16.97 55.91
CA PHE A 80 31.79 -16.13 57.06
C PHE A 80 31.25 -14.74 56.70
N SER A 81 31.55 -14.16 55.54
CA SER A 81 31.13 -12.77 55.27
C SER A 81 31.12 -12.35 53.78
N PRO A 82 29.94 -12.34 53.12
CA PRO A 82 28.66 -12.91 53.55
C PRO A 82 28.61 -14.42 53.29
N ALA A 83 27.90 -15.17 54.14
CA ALA A 83 27.86 -16.62 54.06
C ALA A 83 27.17 -17.10 52.77
N ILE A 84 27.95 -17.73 51.89
CA ILE A 84 27.45 -18.27 50.63
C ILE A 84 26.74 -19.61 50.88
N PRO A 85 25.56 -19.83 50.27
CA PRO A 85 24.87 -21.12 50.31
C PRO A 85 25.76 -22.29 49.91
N ARG A 86 25.50 -23.45 50.52
CA ARG A 86 26.28 -24.69 50.35
C ARG A 86 26.57 -25.06 48.89
N ALA A 87 25.59 -24.93 48.00
CA ALA A 87 25.76 -25.26 46.58
C ALA A 87 26.85 -24.41 45.89
N GLY A 88 27.00 -23.15 46.29
CA GLY A 88 28.09 -22.28 45.79
C GLY A 88 29.46 -22.69 46.32
N MET A 89 29.53 -23.15 47.57
CA MET A 89 30.77 -23.67 48.18
C MET A 89 31.23 -24.97 47.51
N GLU A 90 30.30 -25.87 47.19
CA GLU A 90 30.58 -27.10 46.43
C GLU A 90 31.11 -26.77 45.02
N ALA A 91 30.52 -25.76 44.36
CA ALA A 91 30.99 -25.28 43.05
C ALA A 91 32.39 -24.63 43.12
N PHE A 92 32.70 -23.84 44.15
CA PHE A 92 34.03 -23.27 44.36
C PHE A 92 35.12 -24.36 44.50
N LEU A 93 34.83 -25.43 45.24
CA LEU A 93 35.74 -26.57 45.39
C LEU A 93 35.94 -27.33 44.08
N ALA A 94 34.87 -27.49 43.29
CA ALA A 94 34.98 -28.08 41.95
C ALA A 94 35.78 -27.19 40.97
N ALA A 95 35.58 -25.88 41.01
CA ALA A 95 36.34 -24.90 40.22
C ALA A 95 37.83 -24.90 40.60
N SER A 96 38.15 -24.91 41.90
CA SER A 96 39.53 -24.95 42.42
C SER A 96 40.28 -26.20 41.95
N ARG A 97 39.60 -27.35 41.86
CA ARG A 97 40.19 -28.58 41.29
C ARG A 97 40.45 -28.50 39.79
N ARG A 98 39.65 -27.75 39.04
CA ARG A 98 39.81 -27.60 37.58
C ARG A 98 40.86 -26.59 37.19
N ALA A 99 41.00 -25.50 37.96
CA ALA A 99 41.98 -24.45 37.67
C ALA A 99 43.42 -24.94 37.79
N SER A 100 43.68 -25.89 38.70
CA SER A 100 45.03 -26.33 39.11
C SER A 100 45.96 -25.21 39.59
N ASP A 101 45.45 -23.97 39.68
CA ASP A 101 46.13 -22.76 40.09
C ASP A 101 45.35 -22.12 41.25
N ALA A 102 46.01 -22.03 42.41
CA ALA A 102 45.45 -21.43 43.62
C ALA A 102 45.14 -19.93 43.42
N GLU A 103 45.92 -19.24 42.59
CA GLU A 103 45.78 -17.80 42.38
C GLU A 103 44.46 -17.50 41.64
N ALA A 104 44.18 -18.23 40.57
CA ALA A 104 42.89 -18.20 39.85
C ALA A 104 41.69 -18.46 40.78
N ALA A 105 41.79 -19.41 41.70
CA ALA A 105 40.74 -19.73 42.66
C ALA A 105 40.55 -18.60 43.70
N CYS A 106 41.64 -18.04 44.25
CA CYS A 106 41.58 -16.89 45.17
C CYS A 106 40.88 -15.68 44.54
N VAL A 107 41.22 -15.39 43.28
CA VAL A 107 40.65 -14.29 42.52
C VAL A 107 39.14 -14.53 42.27
N LEU A 108 38.75 -15.75 41.89
CA LEU A 108 37.34 -16.13 41.73
C LEU A 108 36.55 -15.99 43.04
N ALA A 109 37.13 -16.38 44.17
CA ALA A 109 36.52 -16.22 45.49
C ALA A 109 36.32 -14.74 45.83
N ALA A 110 37.31 -13.88 45.57
CA ALA A 110 37.20 -12.45 45.82
C ALA A 110 36.02 -11.81 45.05
N TRP A 111 35.81 -12.22 43.79
CA TRP A 111 34.71 -11.73 42.97
C TRP A 111 33.34 -12.32 43.36
N ALA A 112 33.30 -13.62 43.68
CA ALA A 112 32.09 -14.24 44.21
C ALA A 112 31.65 -13.57 45.52
N ARG A 113 32.61 -13.22 46.38
CA ARG A 113 32.35 -12.45 47.60
C ARG A 113 31.84 -11.05 47.31
N ALA A 114 32.41 -10.35 46.32
CA ALA A 114 31.92 -9.04 45.91
C ALA A 114 30.46 -9.08 45.44
N VAL A 115 30.07 -10.09 44.66
CA VAL A 115 28.67 -10.33 44.27
C VAL A 115 27.82 -10.71 45.48
N ALA A 116 28.36 -11.54 46.38
CA ALA A 116 27.65 -12.01 47.57
C ALA A 116 27.33 -10.87 48.56
N LEU A 117 28.13 -9.79 48.59
CA LEU A 117 27.84 -8.57 49.36
C LEU A 117 26.55 -7.88 48.92
N VAL A 118 26.15 -8.05 47.65
CA VAL A 118 24.86 -7.57 47.14
C VAL A 118 23.76 -8.58 47.47
N SER A 119 23.95 -9.86 47.15
CA SER A 119 23.05 -10.95 47.55
C SER A 119 23.82 -12.27 47.72
N PRO A 120 23.72 -12.94 48.89
CA PRO A 120 24.39 -14.22 49.12
C PRO A 120 23.96 -15.31 48.12
N ARG A 121 22.72 -15.24 47.62
CA ARG A 121 22.20 -16.20 46.63
C ARG A 121 22.83 -15.99 45.26
N LEU A 122 23.02 -14.73 44.84
CA LEU A 122 23.73 -14.41 43.59
C LEU A 122 25.20 -14.82 43.64
N GLY A 123 25.85 -14.67 44.80
CA GLY A 123 27.23 -15.14 45.00
C GLY A 123 27.37 -16.66 44.81
N ALA A 124 26.42 -17.45 45.34
CA ALA A 124 26.38 -18.90 45.11
C ALA A 124 26.14 -19.23 43.63
N GLU A 125 25.16 -18.57 43.00
CA GLU A 125 24.82 -18.81 41.60
C GLU A 125 25.99 -18.44 40.66
N PHE A 126 26.71 -17.36 40.95
CA PHE A 126 27.91 -16.97 40.20
C PHE A 126 28.95 -18.09 40.21
N LEU A 127 29.24 -18.68 41.38
CA LEU A 127 30.18 -19.80 41.50
C LEU A 127 29.70 -21.05 40.74
N ILE A 128 28.42 -21.39 40.84
CA ILE A 128 27.82 -22.54 40.15
C ILE A 128 27.93 -22.39 38.63
N GLN A 129 27.60 -21.22 38.10
CA GLN A 129 27.58 -21.00 36.65
C GLN A 129 28.99 -20.73 36.07
N THR A 130 29.95 -20.25 36.87
CA THR A 130 31.33 -20.00 36.39
C THR A 130 32.24 -21.22 36.55
N GLU A 131 31.94 -22.17 37.43
CA GLU A 131 32.67 -23.43 37.62
C GLU A 131 33.08 -24.16 36.32
N PRO A 132 32.22 -24.34 35.30
CA PRO A 132 32.60 -25.04 34.07
C PRO A 132 33.47 -24.21 33.11
N LEU A 133 33.62 -22.90 33.36
CA LEU A 133 34.38 -21.95 32.55
C LEU A 133 35.81 -21.73 33.07
N VAL A 134 36.05 -22.04 34.35
CA VAL A 134 37.35 -21.92 34.99
C VAL A 134 38.36 -22.84 34.29
N GLY A 135 39.49 -22.26 33.85
CA GLY A 135 40.52 -22.93 33.05
C GLY A 135 40.30 -22.89 31.52
N LYS A 136 39.11 -22.46 31.04
CA LYS A 136 38.82 -22.32 29.59
C LYS A 136 38.82 -20.87 29.10
N LEU A 137 38.58 -19.92 29.99
CA LEU A 137 38.51 -18.49 29.68
C LEU A 137 39.49 -17.71 30.55
N PRO A 138 40.00 -16.55 30.08
CA PRO A 138 40.87 -15.70 30.86
C PRO A 138 40.14 -15.15 32.09
N LEU A 139 40.86 -15.02 33.21
CA LEU A 139 40.30 -14.57 34.50
C LEU A 139 39.65 -13.19 34.41
N GLU A 140 40.17 -12.28 33.58
CA GLU A 140 39.62 -10.94 33.38
C GLU A 140 38.16 -10.97 32.84
N ARG A 141 37.80 -11.99 32.04
CA ARG A 141 36.40 -12.15 31.59
C ARG A 141 35.46 -12.50 32.74
N LEU A 142 35.94 -13.28 33.72
CA LEU A 142 35.17 -13.65 34.91
C LEU A 142 35.07 -12.48 35.90
N ARG A 143 36.09 -11.61 35.92
CA ARG A 143 36.02 -10.33 36.65
C ARG A 143 34.90 -9.45 36.13
N GLN A 144 34.90 -9.21 34.82
CA GLN A 144 33.93 -8.34 34.17
C GLN A 144 32.50 -8.83 34.39
N THR A 145 32.26 -10.14 34.34
CA THR A 145 30.92 -10.68 34.65
C THR A 145 30.52 -10.45 36.10
N ALA A 146 31.42 -10.61 37.06
CA ALA A 146 31.13 -10.32 38.47
C ALA A 146 30.80 -8.85 38.71
N GLU A 147 31.55 -7.93 38.08
CA GLU A 147 31.27 -6.50 38.13
C GLU A 147 29.91 -6.15 37.50
N LEU A 148 29.60 -6.71 36.33
CA LEU A 148 28.32 -6.51 35.65
C LEU A 148 27.14 -7.04 36.48
N VAL A 149 27.24 -8.24 37.05
CA VAL A 149 26.21 -8.83 37.92
C VAL A 149 25.96 -7.95 39.15
N SER A 150 27.02 -7.43 39.75
CA SER A 150 26.92 -6.54 40.92
C SER A 150 26.23 -5.22 40.55
N ARG A 151 26.53 -4.63 39.39
CA ARG A 151 25.84 -3.43 38.86
C ARG A 151 24.36 -3.70 38.58
N LEU A 152 24.06 -4.81 37.90
CA LEU A 152 22.68 -5.20 37.55
C LEU A 152 21.80 -5.40 38.80
N ALA A 153 22.37 -5.99 39.86
CA ALA A 153 21.68 -6.21 41.12
C ALA A 153 21.53 -4.93 41.96
N THR A 154 22.44 -3.96 41.84
CA THR A 154 22.37 -2.69 42.58
C THR A 154 21.45 -1.67 41.92
N ASP A 155 21.47 -1.54 40.60
CA ASP A 155 20.69 -0.54 39.86
C ASP A 155 19.18 -0.80 39.88
N GLY A 156 18.75 -2.08 39.96
CA GLY A 156 17.34 -2.49 39.85
C GLY A 156 16.66 -2.87 41.17
N GLY A 157 17.33 -2.75 42.32
CA GLY A 157 16.84 -3.26 43.61
C GLY A 157 16.42 -4.74 43.51
N TRP A 158 15.27 -5.10 44.09
CA TRP A 158 14.77 -6.49 44.06
C TRP A 158 14.48 -7.01 42.64
N LYS A 159 14.14 -6.13 41.68
CA LYS A 159 13.94 -6.51 40.27
C LYS A 159 15.26 -6.82 39.57
N GLY A 160 16.31 -6.06 39.93
CA GLY A 160 17.67 -6.26 39.44
C GLY A 160 18.23 -7.64 39.80
N GLU A 161 17.92 -8.16 40.98
CA GLU A 161 18.35 -9.51 41.41
C GLU A 161 17.78 -10.62 40.51
N PHE A 162 16.51 -10.51 40.08
CA PHE A 162 15.92 -11.49 39.14
C PHE A 162 16.58 -11.45 37.76
N ALA A 163 16.87 -10.25 37.24
CA ALA A 163 17.55 -10.07 35.96
C ALA A 163 19.01 -10.54 36.03
N ALA A 164 19.72 -10.23 37.12
CA ALA A 164 21.08 -10.70 37.39
C ALA A 164 21.17 -12.23 37.44
N ARG A 165 20.19 -12.88 38.09
CA ARG A 165 20.11 -14.34 38.11
C ARG A 165 19.86 -14.91 36.71
N ALA A 166 18.95 -14.32 35.93
CA ALA A 166 18.70 -14.77 34.56
C ALA A 166 19.94 -14.63 33.67
N PHE A 167 20.67 -13.52 33.79
CA PHE A 167 21.95 -13.31 33.11
C PHE A 167 22.97 -14.41 33.47
N LEU A 168 23.17 -14.69 34.77
CA LEU A 168 24.09 -15.73 35.24
C LEU A 168 23.83 -17.13 34.65
N HIS A 169 22.56 -17.52 34.50
CA HIS A 169 22.20 -18.83 33.91
C HIS A 169 22.58 -18.94 32.43
N CYS A 170 22.75 -17.81 31.74
CA CYS A 170 23.14 -17.76 30.33
C CYS A 170 24.66 -17.64 30.15
N VAL A 171 25.39 -17.14 31.14
CA VAL A 171 26.85 -16.93 31.11
C VAL A 171 27.64 -18.15 30.57
N PRO A 172 27.39 -19.41 31.02
CA PRO A 172 28.15 -20.57 30.54
C PRO A 172 28.11 -20.77 29.03
N LYS A 173 27.00 -20.37 28.37
CA LYS A 173 26.78 -20.56 26.93
C LYS A 173 27.27 -19.37 26.10
N VAL A 174 27.35 -18.19 26.72
CA VAL A 174 27.46 -16.90 26.03
C VAL A 174 28.87 -16.30 26.16
N LEU A 175 29.52 -16.45 27.31
CA LEU A 175 30.75 -15.71 27.65
C LEU A 175 31.92 -15.97 26.68
N GLY A 176 32.02 -17.17 26.11
CA GLY A 176 33.06 -17.53 25.15
C GLY A 176 32.79 -17.10 23.71
N ARG A 177 31.61 -16.56 23.41
CA ARG A 177 31.18 -16.23 22.03
C ARG A 177 30.76 -14.77 21.84
N ILE A 178 30.55 -14.03 22.93
CA ILE A 178 30.24 -12.60 22.89
C ILE A 178 31.49 -11.77 23.21
N ASP A 179 31.67 -10.68 22.47
CA ASP A 179 32.72 -9.68 22.73
C ASP A 179 32.56 -9.01 24.12
N PRO A 180 33.65 -8.68 24.85
CA PRO A 180 33.56 -8.06 26.17
C PRO A 180 32.73 -6.76 26.20
N GLU A 181 32.89 -5.90 25.19
CA GLU A 181 32.20 -4.61 25.14
C GLU A 181 30.72 -4.81 24.80
N ALA A 182 30.45 -5.71 23.85
CA ALA A 182 29.09 -6.14 23.52
C ALA A 182 28.33 -6.72 24.73
N LEU A 183 29.02 -7.50 25.57
CA LEU A 183 28.47 -8.09 26.79
C LEU A 183 28.02 -7.02 27.79
N ALA A 184 28.80 -5.94 27.94
CA ALA A 184 28.47 -4.82 28.82
C ALA A 184 27.19 -4.10 28.36
N TYR A 185 27.06 -3.81 27.06
CA TYR A 185 25.84 -3.22 26.50
C TYR A 185 24.62 -4.14 26.65
N TRP A 186 24.78 -5.43 26.35
CA TRP A 186 23.69 -6.42 26.50
C TRP A 186 23.18 -6.49 27.95
N CYS A 187 24.09 -6.48 28.91
CA CYS A 187 23.77 -6.44 30.34
C CYS A 187 23.00 -5.16 30.71
N ALA A 188 23.47 -4.00 30.25
CA ALA A 188 22.83 -2.71 30.54
C ALA A 188 21.41 -2.59 29.95
N VAL A 189 21.16 -3.12 28.75
CA VAL A 189 19.81 -3.18 28.15
C VAL A 189 18.86 -4.02 29.00
N GLY A 190 19.27 -5.25 29.33
CA GLY A 190 18.42 -6.16 30.09
C GLY A 190 18.11 -5.70 31.51
N GLY A 191 18.99 -4.90 32.12
CA GLY A 191 18.78 -4.31 33.44
C GLY A 191 17.80 -3.14 33.49
N LYS A 192 17.64 -2.39 32.38
CA LYS A 192 16.79 -1.19 32.32
C LYS A 192 15.36 -1.45 31.79
N LEU A 193 15.05 -2.67 31.35
CA LEU A 193 13.69 -3.05 30.96
C LEU A 193 12.73 -2.93 32.16
N HIS A 194 11.68 -2.11 32.01
CA HIS A 194 10.77 -1.76 33.12
C HIS A 194 10.02 -2.94 33.77
N GLN A 195 9.89 -4.07 33.07
CA GLN A 195 9.19 -5.27 33.55
C GLN A 195 10.16 -6.42 33.86
N PRO A 196 10.12 -7.01 35.08
CA PRO A 196 11.06 -8.06 35.48
C PRO A 196 10.91 -9.36 34.67
N GLU A 197 9.71 -9.67 34.20
CA GLU A 197 9.46 -10.83 33.31
C GLU A 197 10.11 -10.63 31.94
N LYS A 198 10.07 -9.41 31.40
CA LYS A 198 10.75 -9.06 30.14
C LYS A 198 12.27 -9.09 30.31
N GLY A 199 12.82 -8.63 31.44
CA GLY A 199 14.26 -8.74 31.72
C GLY A 199 14.75 -10.19 31.80
N ARG A 200 13.96 -11.09 32.41
CA ARG A 200 14.25 -12.52 32.41
C ARG A 200 14.13 -13.12 31.01
N ALA A 201 13.05 -12.81 30.31
CA ALA A 201 12.83 -13.24 28.93
C ALA A 201 14.00 -12.80 28.04
N PHE A 202 14.51 -11.58 28.22
CA PHE A 202 15.59 -11.01 27.45
C PHE A 202 16.89 -11.81 27.52
N PHE A 203 17.36 -12.13 28.72
CA PHE A 203 18.56 -12.95 28.84
C PHE A 203 18.33 -14.40 28.38
N SER A 204 17.13 -14.94 28.62
CA SER A 204 16.80 -16.33 28.26
C SER A 204 16.56 -16.55 26.75
N ALA A 205 16.13 -15.53 26.03
CA ALA A 205 15.70 -15.59 24.63
C ALA A 205 16.78 -15.07 23.66
N LEU A 206 18.06 -15.16 24.03
CA LEU A 206 19.15 -14.74 23.16
C LEU A 206 19.07 -15.44 21.79
N PRO A 207 18.92 -14.67 20.68
CA PRO A 207 18.87 -15.27 19.36
C PRO A 207 20.19 -15.97 19.04
N LYS A 208 20.12 -17.28 18.75
CA LYS A 208 21.32 -18.12 18.53
C LYS A 208 22.22 -17.62 17.39
N CYS A 209 21.65 -16.93 16.40
CA CYS A 209 22.37 -16.35 15.27
C CYS A 209 23.37 -15.26 15.69
N VAL A 210 23.09 -14.48 16.75
CA VAL A 210 23.99 -13.42 17.23
C VAL A 210 25.32 -14.00 17.73
N LEU A 211 25.30 -15.23 18.25
CA LEU A 211 26.51 -15.94 18.69
C LEU A 211 27.44 -16.35 17.54
N GLN A 212 26.99 -16.24 16.29
CA GLN A 212 27.78 -16.54 15.08
C GLN A 212 28.28 -15.26 14.38
N TRP A 213 27.91 -14.09 14.89
CA TRP A 213 28.33 -12.80 14.34
C TRP A 213 29.75 -12.44 14.78
N SER A 214 30.40 -11.52 14.05
CA SER A 214 31.69 -10.98 14.45
C SER A 214 31.57 -10.11 15.71
N GLY A 215 32.69 -9.87 16.40
CA GLY A 215 32.70 -9.01 17.60
C GLY A 215 32.17 -7.60 17.30
N GLU A 216 32.55 -7.02 16.16
CA GLU A 216 32.06 -5.70 15.71
C GLU A 216 30.55 -5.69 15.44
N GLU A 217 30.02 -6.73 14.78
CA GLU A 217 28.58 -6.86 14.50
C GLU A 217 27.78 -6.94 15.82
N GLN A 218 28.27 -7.72 16.78
CA GLN A 218 27.66 -7.84 18.11
C GLN A 218 27.68 -6.50 18.84
N GLN A 219 28.84 -5.84 18.89
CA GLN A 219 28.99 -4.56 19.57
C GLN A 219 28.06 -3.50 18.98
N MET A 220 27.98 -3.41 17.65
CA MET A 220 27.12 -2.47 16.95
C MET A 220 25.64 -2.71 17.26
N PHE A 221 25.20 -3.97 17.25
CA PHE A 221 23.82 -4.32 17.56
C PHE A 221 23.45 -3.99 19.01
N PHE A 222 24.25 -4.43 19.99
CA PHE A 222 23.92 -4.23 21.40
C PHE A 222 24.07 -2.78 21.85
N SER A 223 25.05 -2.04 21.34
CA SER A 223 25.19 -0.61 21.62
C SER A 223 24.01 0.19 21.07
N THR A 224 23.50 -0.17 19.90
CA THR A 224 22.29 0.47 19.33
C THR A 224 21.06 0.17 20.18
N LEU A 225 20.85 -1.09 20.58
CA LEU A 225 19.77 -1.43 21.51
C LEU A 225 19.88 -0.68 22.85
N HIS A 226 21.10 -0.44 23.32
CA HIS A 226 21.35 0.36 24.52
C HIS A 226 20.94 1.83 24.35
N GLN A 227 21.08 2.40 23.15
CA GLN A 227 20.57 3.76 22.87
C GLN A 227 19.03 3.82 22.87
N LEU A 228 18.36 2.75 22.48
CA LEU A 228 16.90 2.65 22.38
C LEU A 228 16.19 2.30 23.70
N ILE A 229 16.89 2.30 24.83
CA ILE A 229 16.33 1.85 26.12
C ILE A 229 15.10 2.65 26.55
N ALA A 230 15.01 3.93 26.16
CA ALA A 230 13.83 4.77 26.43
C ALA A 230 12.54 4.18 25.83
N GLU A 231 12.66 3.45 24.72
CA GLU A 231 11.55 2.81 24.00
C GLU A 231 11.56 1.29 24.23
N GLY A 232 11.58 0.88 25.51
CA GLY A 232 11.89 -0.50 25.92
C GLY A 232 11.06 -1.61 25.26
N ASP A 233 9.81 -1.35 24.85
CA ASP A 233 8.98 -2.34 24.14
C ASP A 233 9.40 -2.52 22.67
N LEU A 234 9.77 -1.43 21.98
CA LEU A 234 10.26 -1.49 20.60
C LEU A 234 11.67 -2.07 20.53
N ALA A 235 12.53 -1.72 21.50
CA ALA A 235 13.86 -2.32 21.63
C ALA A 235 13.79 -3.84 21.83
N TRP A 236 12.79 -4.33 22.58
CA TRP A 236 12.53 -5.75 22.77
C TRP A 236 12.09 -6.43 21.46
N GLU A 237 11.19 -5.81 20.71
CA GLU A 237 10.74 -6.33 19.42
C GLU A 237 11.90 -6.43 18.42
N LEU A 238 12.74 -5.39 18.33
CA LEU A 238 13.94 -5.38 17.49
C LEU A 238 14.95 -6.45 17.92
N TYR A 239 15.14 -6.65 19.22
CA TYR A 239 16.00 -7.70 19.76
C TYR A 239 15.59 -9.11 19.31
N GLN A 240 14.28 -9.37 19.26
CA GLN A 240 13.76 -10.68 18.86
C GLN A 240 13.74 -10.88 17.35
N LYS A 241 13.29 -9.87 16.60
CA LYS A 241 12.90 -10.04 15.18
C LYS A 241 14.03 -9.74 14.20
N LEU A 242 14.93 -8.80 14.51
CA LEU A 242 15.99 -8.39 13.59
C LEU A 242 17.07 -9.47 13.40
N PRO A 243 17.65 -10.07 14.45
CA PRO A 243 18.71 -11.07 14.27
C PRO A 243 18.34 -12.30 13.44
N PRO A 244 17.16 -12.94 13.61
CA PRO A 244 16.80 -14.08 12.75
C PRO A 244 16.59 -13.65 11.31
N ALA A 245 16.03 -12.47 11.05
CA ALA A 245 15.85 -11.96 9.69
C ALA A 245 17.20 -11.73 8.97
N LEU A 246 18.22 -11.21 9.67
CA LEU A 246 19.55 -10.97 9.09
C LEU A 246 20.39 -12.26 8.90
N SER A 247 19.95 -13.38 9.47
CA SER A 247 20.71 -14.65 9.38
C SER A 247 20.78 -15.20 7.95
N THR A 248 19.86 -14.82 7.07
CA THR A 248 19.81 -15.25 5.66
C THR A 248 20.75 -14.46 4.75
N LEU A 249 21.38 -13.39 5.26
CA LEU A 249 22.24 -12.49 4.47
C LEU A 249 23.70 -12.91 4.52
N THR A 250 24.48 -12.49 3.50
CA THR A 250 25.93 -12.66 3.51
C THR A 250 26.57 -11.75 4.58
N PRO A 251 27.75 -12.12 5.14
CA PRO A 251 28.38 -11.33 6.21
C PRO A 251 28.63 -9.86 5.85
N ALA A 252 29.07 -9.59 4.60
CA ALA A 252 29.30 -8.22 4.15
C ALA A 252 28.02 -7.37 4.13
N LEU A 253 26.92 -7.92 3.59
CA LEU A 253 25.64 -7.20 3.52
C LEU A 253 25.02 -7.05 4.91
N ARG A 254 25.14 -8.07 5.77
CA ARG A 254 24.69 -8.01 7.16
C ARG A 254 25.38 -6.89 7.93
N TYR A 255 26.70 -6.75 7.77
CA TYR A 255 27.45 -5.66 8.38
C TYR A 255 26.94 -4.28 7.94
N THR A 256 26.75 -4.06 6.63
CA THR A 256 26.20 -2.79 6.11
C THR A 256 24.80 -2.50 6.66
N VAL A 257 23.91 -3.50 6.74
CA VAL A 257 22.56 -3.31 7.31
C VAL A 257 22.63 -2.99 8.81
N LEU A 258 23.52 -3.64 9.57
CA LEU A 258 23.72 -3.33 10.99
C LEU A 258 24.32 -1.92 11.19
N LYS A 259 25.21 -1.49 10.31
CA LYS A 259 25.77 -0.12 10.31
C LYS A 259 24.70 0.92 10.01
N ALA A 260 23.83 0.65 9.04
CA ALA A 260 22.70 1.49 8.74
C ALA A 260 21.69 1.55 9.91
N PHE A 261 21.43 0.40 10.55
CA PHE A 261 20.61 0.31 11.77
C PHE A 261 21.18 1.16 12.89
N ALA A 262 22.48 1.02 13.20
CA ALA A 262 23.12 1.77 14.28
C ALA A 262 23.03 3.29 14.13
N ARG A 263 23.00 3.80 12.89
CA ARG A 263 22.89 5.24 12.61
C ARG A 263 21.45 5.77 12.58
N SER A 264 20.48 4.92 12.24
CA SER A 264 19.09 5.35 11.99
C SER A 264 18.08 4.93 13.05
N ALA A 265 18.44 3.98 13.91
CA ALA A 265 17.48 3.38 14.84
C ALA A 265 16.91 4.39 15.84
N SER A 266 17.70 5.36 16.32
CA SER A 266 17.23 6.41 17.26
C SER A 266 16.26 7.41 16.63
N THR A 267 16.34 7.61 15.31
CA THR A 267 15.47 8.54 14.58
C THR A 267 14.17 7.91 14.08
N ALA A 268 14.17 6.60 13.85
CA ALA A 268 13.06 5.89 13.20
C ALA A 268 12.77 4.53 13.85
N THR A 269 12.73 4.48 15.18
CA THR A 269 12.65 3.23 15.95
C THR A 269 11.42 2.39 15.61
N GLN A 270 10.24 3.02 15.57
CA GLN A 270 8.98 2.34 15.22
C GLN A 270 9.02 1.76 13.80
N ARG A 271 9.54 2.51 12.82
CA ARG A 271 9.62 2.05 11.42
C ARG A 271 10.60 0.89 11.25
N TRP A 272 11.68 0.87 12.03
CA TRP A 272 12.59 -0.26 12.09
C TRP A 272 11.91 -1.51 12.66
N ALA A 273 11.03 -1.37 13.66
CA ALA A 273 10.29 -2.50 14.21
C ALA A 273 9.38 -3.14 13.15
N ASP A 274 8.78 -2.34 12.27
CA ASP A 274 7.95 -2.82 11.14
C ASP A 274 8.77 -3.60 10.09
N VAL A 275 10.01 -3.16 9.81
CA VAL A 275 10.86 -3.72 8.75
C VAL A 275 11.74 -4.88 9.24
N ALA A 276 12.09 -4.89 10.53
CA ALA A 276 12.97 -5.89 11.14
C ALA A 276 12.60 -7.36 10.82
N PRO A 277 11.33 -7.80 10.82
CA PRO A 277 10.97 -9.19 10.57
C PRO A 277 11.28 -9.63 9.13
N VAL A 278 11.29 -8.69 8.18
CA VAL A 278 11.41 -8.95 6.74
C VAL A 278 12.74 -8.45 6.15
N ALA A 279 13.57 -7.75 6.93
CA ALA A 279 14.79 -7.08 6.46
C ALA A 279 15.69 -7.97 5.59
N GLY A 280 15.91 -9.23 5.97
CA GLY A 280 16.71 -10.17 5.17
C GLY A 280 16.01 -10.69 3.91
N ALA A 281 14.69 -10.85 3.95
CA ALA A 281 13.91 -11.34 2.82
C ALA A 281 13.87 -10.32 1.66
N LEU A 282 13.93 -9.02 1.97
CA LEU A 282 13.87 -7.93 0.99
C LEU A 282 15.05 -7.93 0.01
N PHE A 283 16.20 -8.52 0.38
CA PHE A 283 17.37 -8.63 -0.51
C PHE A 283 17.39 -9.92 -1.34
N ARG A 284 16.54 -10.91 -1.02
CA ARG A 284 16.48 -12.20 -1.71
C ARG A 284 16.16 -12.08 -3.21
N PRO A 285 15.16 -11.27 -3.66
CA PRO A 285 14.84 -11.16 -5.09
C PRO A 285 15.91 -10.43 -5.92
N LEU A 286 16.85 -9.72 -5.28
CA LEU A 286 17.85 -8.92 -5.97
C LEU A 286 19.01 -9.79 -6.50
N SER A 287 19.50 -9.45 -7.70
CA SER A 287 20.73 -9.99 -8.27
C SER A 287 21.97 -9.54 -7.49
N GLY A 288 23.12 -10.21 -7.70
CA GLY A 288 24.37 -9.84 -7.03
C GLY A 288 24.84 -8.41 -7.31
N ALA A 289 24.56 -7.87 -8.50
CA ALA A 289 24.88 -6.49 -8.85
C ALA A 289 23.95 -5.49 -8.13
N GLN A 290 22.64 -5.78 -8.10
CA GLN A 290 21.66 -4.96 -7.38
C GLN A 290 21.94 -4.93 -5.87
N ARG A 291 22.30 -6.07 -5.26
CA ARG A 291 22.67 -6.10 -3.82
C ARG A 291 23.87 -5.21 -3.49
N ARG A 292 24.88 -5.14 -4.37
CA ARG A 292 26.03 -4.22 -4.19
C ARG A 292 25.61 -2.76 -4.30
N SER A 293 24.81 -2.42 -5.30
CA SER A 293 24.24 -1.06 -5.46
C SER A 293 23.41 -0.67 -4.24
N ALA A 294 22.51 -1.55 -3.79
CA ALA A 294 21.67 -1.33 -2.61
C ALA A 294 22.50 -1.12 -1.34
N SER A 295 23.57 -1.89 -1.16
CA SER A 295 24.49 -1.75 -0.03
C SER A 295 25.16 -0.37 -0.01
N ALA A 296 25.67 0.10 -1.15
CA ALA A 296 26.29 1.42 -1.26
C ALA A 296 25.29 2.56 -0.98
N ILE A 297 24.07 2.44 -1.50
CA ILE A 297 23.00 3.40 -1.28
C ILE A 297 22.56 3.43 0.19
N LEU A 298 22.45 2.28 0.84
CA LEU A 298 22.12 2.19 2.26
C LEU A 298 23.14 2.91 3.15
N GLU A 299 24.43 2.77 2.84
CA GLU A 299 25.47 3.49 3.59
C GLU A 299 25.35 4.99 3.40
N LYS A 300 25.12 5.45 2.16
CA LYS A 300 24.91 6.86 1.85
C LYS A 300 23.69 7.44 2.57
N LEU A 301 22.54 6.76 2.48
CA LEU A 301 21.31 7.19 3.15
C LEU A 301 21.45 7.22 4.67
N ALA A 302 22.15 6.24 5.26
CA ALA A 302 22.38 6.22 6.70
C ALA A 302 23.31 7.34 7.20
N GLU A 303 24.13 7.95 6.33
CA GLU A 303 24.98 9.10 6.66
C GLU A 303 24.24 10.43 6.55
N GLU A 304 23.46 10.61 5.49
CA GLU A 304 22.84 11.90 5.19
C GLU A 304 21.40 12.02 5.73
N LEU A 305 20.57 10.98 5.59
CA LEU A 305 19.15 10.98 5.97
C LEU A 305 18.77 9.67 6.71
N PRO A 306 19.15 9.52 7.99
CA PRO A 306 18.96 8.27 8.71
C PRO A 306 17.50 7.83 8.80
N ALA A 307 16.53 8.75 8.91
CA ALA A 307 15.13 8.38 9.06
C ALA A 307 14.50 7.75 7.81
N ALA A 308 15.13 7.88 6.63
CA ALA A 308 14.67 7.29 5.38
C ALA A 308 15.07 5.82 5.19
N VAL A 309 16.06 5.33 5.94
CA VAL A 309 16.61 3.98 5.77
C VAL A 309 15.55 2.88 5.88
N PRO A 310 14.63 2.87 6.87
CA PRO A 310 13.59 1.85 6.96
C PRO A 310 12.61 1.88 5.77
N GLU A 311 12.26 3.08 5.31
CA GLU A 311 11.33 3.26 4.18
C GLU A 311 11.93 2.76 2.88
N PHE A 312 13.20 3.10 2.63
CA PHE A 312 13.95 2.57 1.48
C PHE A 312 14.05 1.05 1.54
N LEU A 313 14.41 0.46 2.69
CA LEU A 313 14.47 -1.00 2.85
C LEU A 313 13.13 -1.65 2.53
N ARG A 314 12.03 -1.13 3.08
CA ARG A 314 10.67 -1.65 2.84
C ARG A 314 10.30 -1.67 1.36
N ARG A 315 10.73 -0.66 0.60
CA ARG A 315 10.45 -0.52 -0.84
C ARG A 315 11.54 -1.09 -1.74
N LEU A 316 12.61 -1.64 -1.19
CA LEU A 316 13.79 -2.08 -1.92
C LEU A 316 13.48 -3.02 -3.11
N PRO A 317 12.65 -4.08 -2.98
CA PRO A 317 12.32 -4.93 -4.12
C PRO A 317 11.57 -4.16 -5.23
N LEU A 318 10.63 -3.30 -4.85
CA LEU A 318 9.82 -2.52 -5.79
C LEU A 318 10.65 -1.49 -6.55
N VAL A 319 11.63 -0.87 -5.89
CA VAL A 319 12.55 0.09 -6.50
C VAL A 319 13.37 -0.56 -7.61
N TYR A 320 13.96 -1.73 -7.33
CA TYR A 320 14.78 -2.47 -8.31
C TYR A 320 13.95 -3.30 -9.31
N GLU A 321 12.65 -3.50 -9.08
CA GLU A 321 11.71 -4.01 -10.09
C GLU A 321 11.36 -2.92 -11.12
N ARG A 322 11.33 -1.65 -10.69
CA ARG A 322 10.92 -0.52 -11.55
C ARG A 322 12.08 0.19 -12.25
N ALA A 323 13.29 0.14 -11.69
CA ALA A 323 14.42 0.92 -12.14
C ALA A 323 15.76 0.15 -12.14
N THR A 324 16.65 0.53 -13.05
CA THR A 324 18.04 0.06 -13.14
C THR A 324 18.93 0.66 -12.05
N ASN A 325 20.09 0.05 -11.79
CA ASN A 325 21.02 0.51 -10.74
C ASN A 325 21.43 1.99 -10.90
N GLU A 326 21.61 2.48 -12.13
CA GLU A 326 22.00 3.87 -12.39
C GLU A 326 20.84 4.84 -12.06
N GLN A 327 19.62 4.46 -12.43
CA GLN A 327 18.41 5.23 -12.13
C GLN A 327 18.15 5.30 -10.62
N VAL A 328 18.31 4.19 -9.91
CA VAL A 328 18.17 4.18 -8.45
C VAL A 328 19.21 5.11 -7.81
N SER A 329 20.44 5.17 -8.32
CA SER A 329 21.44 6.14 -7.85
C SER A 329 20.98 7.58 -8.08
N LYS A 330 20.52 7.93 -9.30
CA LYS A 330 20.02 9.28 -9.62
C LYS A 330 18.79 9.65 -8.78
N TRP A 331 17.89 8.70 -8.57
CA TRP A 331 16.71 8.86 -7.74
C TRP A 331 17.07 9.17 -6.28
N VAL A 332 18.10 8.50 -5.75
CA VAL A 332 18.64 8.77 -4.40
C VAL A 332 19.29 10.15 -4.34
N ASP A 333 20.12 10.51 -5.32
CA ASP A 333 20.78 11.82 -5.38
C ASP A 333 19.75 12.97 -5.43
N CYS A 334 18.72 12.84 -6.28
CA CYS A 334 17.61 13.78 -6.35
C CYS A 334 16.83 13.85 -5.02
N GLY A 335 16.59 12.70 -4.38
CA GLY A 335 15.94 12.65 -3.07
C GLY A 335 16.73 13.39 -1.98
N LEU A 336 18.06 13.21 -1.95
CA LEU A 336 18.94 13.89 -1.00
C LEU A 336 18.90 15.42 -1.20
N GLU A 337 18.94 15.88 -2.45
CA GLU A 337 18.85 17.30 -2.79
C GLU A 337 17.49 17.92 -2.41
N LEU A 338 16.38 17.24 -2.73
CA LEU A 338 15.03 17.73 -2.46
C LEU A 338 14.66 17.74 -0.97
N CYS A 339 15.18 16.77 -0.21
CA CYS A 339 14.90 16.66 1.21
C CYS A 339 15.66 17.69 2.03
N ASN A 340 16.86 18.11 1.60
CA ASN A 340 17.68 19.15 2.25
C ASN A 340 17.76 18.97 3.79
N GLY A 341 17.90 17.72 4.27
CA GLY A 341 17.98 17.37 5.69
C GLY A 341 16.64 17.17 6.42
N ASP A 342 15.50 17.48 5.80
CA ASP A 342 14.17 17.24 6.38
C ASP A 342 13.84 15.75 6.42
N GLN A 343 13.71 15.21 7.64
CA GLN A 343 13.48 13.79 7.87
C GLN A 343 12.08 13.33 7.44
N ALA A 344 11.06 14.18 7.58
CA ALA A 344 9.69 13.82 7.21
C ALA A 344 9.53 13.77 5.69
N ARG A 345 10.14 14.72 4.97
CA ARG A 345 10.18 14.71 3.51
C ARG A 345 10.98 13.51 2.98
N ALA A 346 12.10 13.19 3.63
CA ALA A 346 12.91 12.02 3.28
C ALA A 346 12.12 10.71 3.43
N GLN A 347 11.39 10.53 4.54
CA GLN A 347 10.55 9.36 4.73
C GLN A 347 9.49 9.21 3.63
N ALA A 348 8.80 10.30 3.27
CA ALA A 348 7.77 10.27 2.24
C ALA A 348 8.34 10.03 0.83
N TYR A 349 9.50 10.63 0.51
CA TYR A 349 10.18 10.42 -0.76
C TYR A 349 10.64 8.97 -0.91
N PHE A 350 11.47 8.47 0.01
CA PHE A 350 12.02 7.11 -0.06
C PHE A 350 10.96 6.02 0.22
N GLY A 351 9.82 6.37 0.80
CA GLY A 351 8.63 5.52 0.96
C GLY A 351 7.79 5.33 -0.31
N LEU A 352 8.09 6.10 -1.39
CA LEU A 352 7.29 6.23 -2.62
C LEU A 352 5.90 6.83 -2.39
N ASP A 353 5.77 7.67 -1.37
CA ASP A 353 4.52 8.37 -1.01
C ASP A 353 4.41 9.75 -1.69
N THR A 354 5.41 10.14 -2.48
CA THR A 354 5.43 11.42 -3.21
C THR A 354 5.41 11.20 -4.72
N ARG A 355 4.71 12.08 -5.44
CA ARG A 355 4.62 12.03 -6.89
C ARG A 355 5.99 12.23 -7.52
N THR A 356 6.79 13.20 -7.04
CA THR A 356 8.15 13.40 -7.58
C THR A 356 9.00 12.16 -7.44
N SER A 357 8.92 11.44 -6.32
CA SER A 357 9.64 10.18 -6.16
C SER A 357 9.17 9.11 -7.14
N VAL A 358 7.86 8.98 -7.36
CA VAL A 358 7.30 8.01 -8.32
C VAL A 358 7.67 8.37 -9.75
N ASP A 359 7.64 9.66 -10.11
CA ASP A 359 7.97 10.16 -11.43
C ASP A 359 9.47 10.00 -11.72
N VAL A 360 10.35 10.34 -10.78
CA VAL A 360 11.82 10.20 -10.95
C VAL A 360 12.24 8.72 -10.99
N LEU A 361 11.59 7.85 -10.22
CA LEU A 361 11.85 6.40 -10.24
C LEU A 361 11.21 5.72 -11.47
N GLY A 362 10.01 6.17 -11.85
CA GLY A 362 9.19 5.64 -12.94
C GLY A 362 9.59 6.16 -14.32
N ALA A 363 10.35 7.25 -14.38
CA ALA A 363 11.05 7.73 -15.56
C ALA A 363 12.17 6.75 -15.93
N SER A 364 11.78 5.58 -16.43
CA SER A 364 12.67 4.84 -17.31
C SER A 364 12.64 5.56 -18.66
N PRO A 365 13.72 6.22 -19.10
CA PRO A 365 13.75 6.93 -20.38
C PRO A 365 13.72 5.97 -21.57
N THR A 366 13.51 4.68 -21.33
CA THR A 366 13.49 3.60 -22.33
C THR A 366 12.13 2.94 -22.45
N ALA A 367 11.37 2.73 -21.37
CA ALA A 367 10.07 2.05 -21.47
C ALA A 367 9.01 3.00 -22.07
N ALA A 368 8.15 2.48 -22.93
CA ALA A 368 7.00 3.21 -23.45
C ALA A 368 5.73 2.76 -22.71
N VAL A 369 4.96 3.71 -22.17
CA VAL A 369 3.71 3.44 -21.45
C VAL A 369 2.53 3.83 -22.34
N PHE A 370 1.50 3.00 -22.38
CA PHE A 370 0.35 3.21 -23.25
C PHE A 370 -0.33 4.58 -23.01
N HIS A 371 -0.48 5.02 -21.76
CA HIS A 371 -1.12 6.30 -21.44
C HIS A 371 -0.43 7.50 -22.11
N GLU A 372 0.89 7.48 -22.24
CA GLU A 372 1.69 8.54 -22.89
C GLU A 372 1.46 8.52 -24.41
N ALA A 373 1.33 7.31 -24.97
CA ALA A 373 1.20 7.07 -26.38
C ALA A 373 -0.26 7.09 -26.89
N GLN A 374 -1.24 7.02 -26.00
CA GLN A 374 -2.64 6.73 -26.31
C GLN A 374 -3.25 7.72 -27.31
N GLN A 375 -2.94 9.01 -27.18
CA GLN A 375 -3.51 10.04 -28.05
C GLN A 375 -3.05 9.91 -29.51
N TRP A 376 -1.77 9.63 -29.74
CA TRP A 376 -1.25 9.47 -31.10
C TRP A 376 -1.60 8.10 -31.68
N LEU A 377 -1.60 7.04 -30.86
CA LEU A 377 -2.01 5.70 -31.27
C LEU A 377 -3.48 5.66 -31.70
N ARG A 378 -4.38 6.33 -30.98
CA ARG A 378 -5.80 6.45 -31.37
C ARG A 378 -5.96 7.18 -32.71
N LYS A 379 -5.24 8.28 -32.90
CA LYS A 379 -5.25 9.02 -34.18
C LYS A 379 -4.75 8.14 -35.33
N LEU A 380 -3.64 7.43 -35.13
CA LEU A 380 -3.07 6.53 -36.11
C LEU A 380 -4.04 5.38 -36.45
N ALA A 381 -4.61 4.74 -35.43
CA ALA A 381 -5.59 3.66 -35.59
C ALA A 381 -6.82 4.14 -36.38
N HIS A 382 -7.36 5.31 -36.05
CA HIS A 382 -8.50 5.88 -36.75
C HIS A 382 -8.19 6.23 -38.21
N MET A 383 -7.02 6.84 -38.46
CA MET A 383 -6.57 7.19 -39.82
C MET A 383 -6.38 5.96 -40.71
N LEU A 384 -5.85 4.86 -40.14
CA LEU A 384 -5.57 3.65 -40.88
C LEU A 384 -6.82 2.78 -41.09
N SER A 385 -7.64 2.60 -40.06
CA SER A 385 -8.83 1.73 -40.15
C SER A 385 -10.04 2.38 -40.82
N ALA A 386 -10.04 3.71 -40.97
CA ALA A 386 -11.19 4.50 -41.44
C ALA A 386 -12.47 4.33 -40.59
N VAL A 387 -12.37 3.71 -39.42
CA VAL A 387 -13.44 3.43 -38.46
C VAL A 387 -12.96 3.92 -37.07
N PRO A 388 -13.85 4.37 -36.17
CA PRO A 388 -13.45 4.70 -34.79
C PRO A 388 -13.01 3.42 -34.04
N LEU A 389 -11.71 3.15 -33.99
CA LEU A 389 -11.12 2.07 -33.20
C LEU A 389 -10.69 2.58 -31.83
N THR A 390 -11.22 1.97 -30.77
CA THR A 390 -10.83 2.31 -29.41
C THR A 390 -9.77 1.33 -28.92
N LEU A 391 -8.65 1.84 -28.39
CA LEU A 391 -7.57 1.01 -27.86
C LEU A 391 -7.72 0.83 -26.34
N ARG A 392 -7.64 -0.42 -25.86
CA ARG A 392 -7.64 -0.80 -24.43
C ARG A 392 -6.28 -1.39 -24.02
N PRO A 393 -5.74 -1.00 -22.85
CA PRO A 393 -4.53 -1.61 -22.31
C PRO A 393 -4.81 -3.03 -21.80
N GLN A 394 -3.89 -3.95 -22.06
CA GLN A 394 -3.90 -5.31 -21.50
C GLN A 394 -2.57 -5.62 -20.79
N PRO A 395 -2.60 -6.38 -19.67
CA PRO A 395 -1.40 -6.67 -18.87
C PRO A 395 -0.47 -7.70 -19.53
N ASN A 396 -1.02 -8.61 -20.36
CA ASN A 396 -0.24 -9.57 -21.14
C ASN A 396 0.06 -8.97 -22.51
N TRP A 397 1.31 -9.10 -22.98
CA TRP A 397 1.72 -8.52 -24.26
C TRP A 397 1.98 -9.60 -25.31
N THR A 398 1.37 -9.43 -26.49
CA THR A 398 1.50 -10.32 -27.65
C THR A 398 1.72 -9.47 -28.90
N LEU A 399 2.41 -10.03 -29.90
CA LEU A 399 2.53 -9.41 -31.23
C LEU A 399 1.32 -9.69 -32.12
N ARG A 400 0.41 -10.55 -31.65
CA ARG A 400 -0.81 -10.99 -32.32
C ARG A 400 -2.04 -10.55 -31.51
N PRO A 401 -2.51 -9.30 -31.66
CA PRO A 401 -3.66 -8.82 -30.91
C PRO A 401 -4.89 -9.73 -31.11
N PRO A 402 -5.67 -10.03 -30.06
CA PRO A 402 -6.87 -10.86 -30.15
C PRO A 402 -7.96 -10.23 -31.05
N LEU A 403 -8.96 -11.02 -31.42
CA LEU A 403 -9.98 -10.65 -32.42
C LEU A 403 -11.38 -10.48 -31.83
N GLU A 404 -11.66 -11.09 -30.69
CA GLU A 404 -13.00 -11.17 -30.09
C GLU A 404 -13.58 -9.78 -29.81
N SER A 405 -12.81 -8.93 -29.13
CA SER A 405 -13.17 -7.55 -28.78
C SER A 405 -13.05 -6.58 -29.98
N LEU A 406 -12.28 -6.95 -31.01
CA LEU A 406 -12.05 -6.12 -32.19
C LEU A 406 -13.29 -6.03 -33.07
N PHE A 407 -13.99 -7.15 -33.28
CA PHE A 407 -15.12 -7.23 -34.19
C PHE A 407 -16.46 -6.91 -33.53
N GLU A 408 -16.64 -7.26 -32.26
CA GLU A 408 -17.91 -7.05 -31.55
C GLU A 408 -18.03 -5.61 -31.03
N GLU A 409 -16.93 -5.02 -30.54
CA GLU A 409 -16.95 -3.72 -29.85
C GLU A 409 -16.13 -2.62 -30.55
N HIS A 410 -15.46 -2.92 -31.67
CA HIS A 410 -14.44 -2.02 -32.28
C HIS A 410 -13.33 -1.64 -31.28
N MET A 411 -12.93 -2.62 -30.45
CA MET A 411 -11.95 -2.45 -29.39
C MET A 411 -10.68 -3.23 -29.71
N GLY A 412 -9.56 -2.53 -29.87
CA GLY A 412 -8.24 -3.13 -30.06
C GLY A 412 -7.48 -3.24 -28.74
N GLU A 413 -6.96 -4.42 -28.41
CA GLU A 413 -6.17 -4.63 -27.20
C GLU A 413 -4.67 -4.46 -27.46
N VAL A 414 -4.02 -3.63 -26.65
CA VAL A 414 -2.61 -3.25 -26.81
C VAL A 414 -1.92 -3.30 -25.43
N PRO A 415 -0.63 -3.65 -25.32
CA PRO A 415 0.05 -3.77 -24.03
C PRO A 415 0.03 -2.45 -23.23
N ASP A 416 -0.15 -2.53 -21.92
CA ASP A 416 -0.11 -1.34 -21.06
C ASP A 416 1.29 -0.71 -20.99
N ARG A 417 2.34 -1.54 -21.08
CA ARG A 417 3.74 -1.12 -21.06
C ARG A 417 4.59 -1.99 -22.00
N ILE A 418 5.48 -1.36 -22.76
CA ILE A 418 6.49 -2.03 -23.60
C ILE A 418 7.90 -1.61 -23.16
N ASP A 419 8.74 -2.62 -22.90
CA ASP A 419 10.13 -2.45 -22.44
C ASP A 419 11.02 -3.54 -23.07
N ALA A 420 10.88 -3.72 -24.39
CA ALA A 420 11.60 -4.74 -25.15
C ALA A 420 12.94 -4.23 -25.70
N PHE A 421 13.04 -2.93 -25.92
CA PHE A 421 14.19 -2.25 -26.53
C PHE A 421 14.94 -1.31 -25.56
N PRO A 422 16.22 -1.03 -25.81
CA PRO A 422 17.01 -0.10 -24.99
C PRO A 422 16.64 1.38 -25.13
N THR A 423 15.79 1.75 -26.09
CA THR A 423 15.40 3.15 -26.32
C THR A 423 13.88 3.31 -26.31
N HIS A 424 13.40 4.45 -25.85
CA HIS A 424 11.97 4.77 -25.82
C HIS A 424 11.38 4.90 -27.23
N GLU A 425 12.15 5.42 -28.19
CA GLU A 425 11.73 5.52 -29.58
C GLU A 425 11.50 4.14 -30.23
N ASP A 426 12.34 3.16 -29.93
CA ASP A 426 12.17 1.78 -30.42
C ASP A 426 10.96 1.09 -29.75
N ASN A 427 10.75 1.32 -28.45
CA ASN A 427 9.57 0.81 -27.75
C ASN A 427 8.26 1.45 -28.24
N LEU A 428 8.26 2.75 -28.59
CA LEU A 428 7.14 3.41 -29.27
C LEU A 428 6.92 2.85 -30.69
N SER A 429 7.98 2.48 -31.38
CA SER A 429 7.89 1.85 -32.71
C SER A 429 7.20 0.49 -32.66
N LEU A 430 7.32 -0.24 -31.54
CA LEU A 430 6.59 -1.49 -31.32
C LEU A 430 5.08 -1.25 -31.10
N TYR A 431 4.70 -0.19 -30.39
CA TYR A 431 3.29 0.23 -30.31
C TYR A 431 2.72 0.57 -31.70
N ARG A 432 3.50 1.25 -32.55
CA ARG A 432 3.11 1.52 -33.93
C ARG A 432 2.91 0.24 -34.73
N PHE A 433 3.79 -0.76 -34.57
CA PHE A 433 3.62 -2.07 -35.21
C PHE A 433 2.30 -2.74 -34.81
N LEU A 434 1.96 -2.74 -33.51
CA LEU A 434 0.71 -3.33 -33.02
C LEU A 434 -0.53 -2.62 -33.58
N VAL A 435 -0.50 -1.29 -33.67
CA VAL A 435 -1.59 -0.52 -34.30
C VAL A 435 -1.66 -0.79 -35.80
N MET A 436 -0.53 -0.97 -36.49
CA MET A 436 -0.51 -1.36 -37.90
C MET A 436 -1.11 -2.75 -38.12
N GLN A 437 -0.89 -3.70 -37.20
CA GLN A 437 -1.54 -5.01 -37.22
C GLN A 437 -3.06 -4.92 -36.99
N LEU A 438 -3.49 -4.16 -35.97
CA LEU A 438 -4.91 -3.98 -35.65
C LEU A 438 -5.68 -3.24 -36.75
N ALA A 439 -5.18 -2.08 -37.18
CA ALA A 439 -5.84 -1.28 -38.20
C ALA A 439 -5.71 -1.90 -39.60
N GLY A 440 -4.61 -2.62 -39.85
CA GLY A 440 -4.39 -3.35 -41.10
C GLY A 440 -5.45 -4.41 -41.36
N ARG A 441 -6.01 -5.04 -40.31
CA ARG A 441 -7.16 -5.97 -40.44
C ARG A 441 -8.39 -5.31 -41.07
N PHE A 442 -8.62 -4.01 -40.88
CA PHE A 442 -9.71 -3.31 -41.56
C PHE A 442 -9.39 -3.07 -43.04
N LEU A 443 -8.14 -2.68 -43.34
CA LEU A 443 -7.68 -2.39 -44.70
C LEU A 443 -7.50 -3.63 -45.58
N CYS A 444 -7.16 -4.77 -44.97
CA CYS A 444 -6.91 -6.06 -45.61
C CYS A 444 -8.18 -6.92 -45.71
N GLY A 445 -9.36 -6.37 -45.41
CA GLY A 445 -10.66 -7.02 -45.57
C GLY A 445 -11.08 -7.97 -44.45
N THR A 446 -10.36 -7.99 -43.32
CA THR A 446 -10.64 -8.88 -42.19
C THR A 446 -11.80 -8.40 -41.31
N ALA A 447 -12.05 -7.08 -41.19
CA ALA A 447 -12.84 -6.54 -40.07
C ALA A 447 -14.18 -5.82 -40.35
N PRO A 448 -14.55 -5.34 -41.57
CA PRO A 448 -16.00 -5.13 -41.79
C PRO A 448 -16.56 -5.24 -43.23
N GLU A 449 -15.90 -5.90 -44.19
CA GLU A 449 -16.58 -6.31 -45.45
C GLU A 449 -17.12 -7.75 -45.42
N ALA A 450 -16.88 -8.49 -44.34
CA ALA A 450 -17.37 -9.86 -44.16
C ALA A 450 -18.25 -10.07 -42.90
N PRO A 451 -19.43 -9.42 -42.78
CA PRO A 451 -20.39 -9.74 -41.71
C PRO A 451 -20.83 -11.22 -41.64
N ALA A 452 -20.50 -12.02 -42.67
CA ALA A 452 -20.86 -13.43 -42.78
C ALA A 452 -19.76 -14.42 -42.35
N VAL A 453 -18.50 -13.98 -42.23
CA VAL A 453 -17.35 -14.91 -42.15
C VAL A 453 -16.81 -15.08 -40.73
N TRP A 454 -16.76 -14.01 -39.93
CA TRP A 454 -16.35 -14.11 -38.52
C TRP A 454 -17.27 -15.01 -37.68
N PRO A 455 -18.61 -14.89 -37.74
CA PRO A 455 -19.50 -15.81 -37.01
C PRO A 455 -19.26 -17.27 -37.41
N ARG A 456 -19.03 -17.53 -38.71
CA ARG A 456 -18.70 -18.87 -39.21
C ARG A 456 -17.37 -19.40 -38.67
N TRP A 457 -16.32 -18.59 -38.64
CA TRP A 457 -15.03 -19.02 -38.08
C TRP A 457 -15.08 -19.16 -36.57
N LYS A 458 -15.82 -18.30 -35.87
CA LYS A 458 -16.07 -18.41 -34.43
C LYS A 458 -16.77 -19.74 -34.12
N ASP A 459 -17.83 -20.07 -34.86
CA ASP A 459 -18.52 -21.36 -34.74
C ASP A 459 -17.58 -22.55 -35.09
N GLU A 460 -16.79 -22.45 -36.15
CA GLU A 460 -15.79 -23.47 -36.53
C GLU A 460 -14.68 -23.61 -35.46
N LEU A 461 -14.23 -22.53 -34.83
CA LEU A 461 -13.23 -22.54 -33.75
C LEU A 461 -13.79 -23.18 -32.49
N GLU A 462 -15.01 -22.82 -32.09
CA GLU A 462 -15.69 -23.38 -30.92
C GLU A 462 -15.96 -24.89 -31.11
N GLN A 463 -16.35 -25.32 -32.32
CA GLN A 463 -16.55 -26.73 -32.64
C GLN A 463 -15.24 -27.52 -32.76
N SER A 464 -14.16 -26.87 -33.20
CA SER A 464 -12.84 -27.50 -33.40
C SER A 464 -11.93 -27.38 -32.17
N ALA A 465 -12.33 -26.65 -31.12
CA ALA A 465 -11.48 -26.41 -29.94
C ALA A 465 -11.05 -27.71 -29.22
N ALA A 466 -11.86 -28.77 -29.31
CA ALA A 466 -11.56 -30.08 -28.71
C ALA A 466 -10.58 -30.93 -29.56
N THR A 467 -10.56 -30.74 -30.87
CA THR A 467 -9.74 -31.52 -31.82
C THR A 467 -8.49 -30.78 -32.32
N HIS A 468 -8.52 -29.45 -32.30
CA HIS A 468 -7.49 -28.56 -32.80
C HIS A 468 -7.31 -27.36 -31.86
N PRO A 469 -6.72 -27.57 -30.67
CA PRO A 469 -6.69 -26.57 -29.59
C PRO A 469 -5.83 -25.34 -29.92
N LYS A 470 -4.93 -25.41 -30.90
CA LYS A 470 -4.02 -24.30 -31.26
C LYS A 470 -4.37 -23.63 -32.59
N LEU A 471 -5.49 -24.01 -33.21
CA LEU A 471 -5.92 -23.47 -34.49
C LEU A 471 -6.09 -21.94 -34.46
N TYR A 472 -6.61 -21.39 -33.36
CA TYR A 472 -6.78 -19.94 -33.20
C TYR A 472 -5.43 -19.20 -33.20
N ASP A 473 -4.43 -19.74 -32.50
CA ASP A 473 -3.10 -19.15 -32.46
C ASP A 473 -2.41 -19.17 -33.83
N TRP A 474 -2.56 -20.28 -34.56
CA TRP A 474 -2.07 -20.40 -35.94
C TRP A 474 -2.78 -19.47 -36.91
N PHE A 475 -4.08 -19.25 -36.73
CA PHE A 475 -4.80 -18.27 -37.51
C PHE A 475 -4.29 -16.85 -37.25
N LEU A 476 -4.14 -16.45 -35.98
CA LEU A 476 -3.59 -15.15 -35.63
C LEU A 476 -2.16 -14.94 -36.19
N PHE A 477 -1.36 -16.01 -36.23
CA PHE A 477 -0.03 -16.00 -36.86
C PHE A 477 -0.14 -15.81 -38.38
N ALA A 478 -0.89 -16.66 -39.09
CA ALA A 478 -1.05 -16.59 -40.55
C ALA A 478 -1.65 -15.25 -40.99
N GLU A 479 -2.67 -14.78 -40.29
CA GLU A 479 -3.29 -13.48 -40.54
C GLU A 479 -2.33 -12.33 -40.23
N GLY A 480 -1.55 -12.42 -39.16
CA GLY A 480 -0.51 -11.45 -38.84
C GLY A 480 0.58 -11.34 -39.93
N VAL A 481 0.93 -12.47 -40.58
CA VAL A 481 1.84 -12.49 -41.74
C VAL A 481 1.21 -11.78 -42.93
N ARG A 482 -0.03 -12.15 -43.30
CA ARG A 482 -0.76 -11.54 -44.43
C ARG A 482 -0.92 -10.03 -44.25
N VAL A 483 -1.41 -9.59 -43.10
CA VAL A 483 -1.58 -8.17 -42.77
C VAL A 483 -0.23 -7.45 -42.76
N GLY A 484 0.79 -8.03 -42.12
CA GLY A 484 2.13 -7.45 -42.07
C GLY A 484 2.75 -7.26 -43.45
N VAL A 485 2.57 -8.21 -44.38
CA VAL A 485 3.07 -8.11 -45.76
C VAL A 485 2.28 -7.08 -46.56
N GLN A 486 0.95 -7.11 -46.51
CA GLN A 486 0.11 -6.17 -47.27
C GLN A 486 0.28 -4.72 -46.78
N MET A 487 0.40 -4.50 -45.48
CA MET A 487 0.68 -3.18 -44.91
C MET A 487 2.07 -2.68 -45.35
N ALA A 488 3.08 -3.55 -45.40
CA ALA A 488 4.40 -3.22 -45.90
C ALA A 488 4.43 -2.87 -47.40
N GLN A 489 3.57 -3.51 -48.21
CA GLN A 489 3.41 -3.20 -49.64
C GLN A 489 2.64 -1.90 -49.86
N ARG A 490 1.61 -1.64 -49.05
CA ARG A 490 0.72 -0.47 -49.18
C ARG A 490 1.37 0.83 -48.68
N PHE A 491 2.12 0.78 -47.59
CA PHE A 491 2.76 1.96 -47.00
C PHE A 491 4.26 1.98 -47.30
N ARG A 492 4.68 2.87 -48.22
CA ARG A 492 6.09 3.06 -48.57
C ARG A 492 6.89 3.49 -47.33
N GLY A 493 7.99 2.81 -47.05
CA GLY A 493 8.86 3.06 -45.88
C GLY A 493 8.58 2.11 -44.70
N TRP A 494 7.31 1.76 -44.45
CA TRP A 494 6.93 0.88 -43.33
C TRP A 494 7.58 -0.50 -43.42
N GLY A 495 7.64 -1.10 -44.62
CA GLY A 495 8.24 -2.42 -44.79
C GLY A 495 9.74 -2.51 -44.44
N ALA A 496 10.50 -1.41 -44.55
CA ALA A 496 11.90 -1.39 -44.09
C ALA A 496 11.96 -1.29 -42.57
N GLU A 497 11.13 -0.41 -42.00
CA GLU A 497 11.05 -0.15 -40.56
C GLU A 497 10.55 -1.37 -39.77
N GLN A 498 9.47 -2.02 -40.22
CA GLN A 498 8.96 -3.28 -39.67
C GLN A 498 10.03 -4.36 -39.65
N ARG A 499 10.78 -4.52 -40.75
CA ARG A 499 11.86 -5.52 -40.83
C ARG A 499 12.97 -5.23 -39.84
N THR A 500 13.44 -3.98 -39.76
CA THR A 500 14.49 -3.58 -38.83
C THR A 500 14.06 -3.78 -37.38
N LEU A 501 12.86 -3.31 -37.02
CA LEU A 501 12.31 -3.41 -35.67
C LEU A 501 12.18 -4.87 -35.21
N LEU A 502 11.57 -5.73 -36.04
CA LEU A 502 11.35 -7.14 -35.69
C LEU A 502 12.65 -7.95 -35.72
N HIS A 503 13.59 -7.62 -36.61
CA HIS A 503 14.92 -8.24 -36.59
C HIS A 503 15.66 -7.92 -35.28
N GLN A 504 15.60 -6.66 -34.82
CA GLN A 504 16.17 -6.26 -33.53
C GLN A 504 15.49 -6.96 -32.35
N LEU A 505 14.17 -7.16 -32.42
CA LEU A 505 13.42 -7.91 -31.40
C LEU A 505 13.88 -9.37 -31.32
N CYS A 506 14.00 -10.06 -32.47
CA CYS A 506 14.48 -11.43 -32.55
C CYS A 506 15.92 -11.57 -32.03
N ALA A 507 16.82 -10.65 -32.37
CA ALA A 507 18.20 -10.64 -31.86
C ALA A 507 18.29 -10.48 -30.33
N ARG A 508 17.24 -9.92 -29.70
CA ARG A 508 17.17 -9.70 -28.24
C ARG A 508 16.42 -10.79 -27.48
N ALA A 509 15.88 -11.81 -28.15
CA ALA A 509 15.19 -12.94 -27.52
C ALA A 509 15.88 -13.52 -26.27
N PRO A 510 17.20 -13.77 -26.23
CA PRO A 510 17.86 -14.33 -25.04
C PRO A 510 18.02 -13.35 -23.87
N ALA A 511 17.82 -12.04 -24.09
CA ALA A 511 18.01 -10.98 -23.09
C ALA A 511 16.70 -10.45 -22.48
N LEU A 512 15.54 -10.96 -22.90
CA LEU A 512 14.22 -10.55 -22.39
C LEU A 512 13.83 -11.32 -21.11
N GLU A 513 13.22 -10.61 -20.16
CA GLU A 513 12.77 -11.17 -18.88
C GLU A 513 11.62 -12.20 -19.07
N PRO A 514 11.41 -13.15 -18.13
CA PRO A 514 10.36 -14.18 -18.25
C PRO A 514 8.94 -13.63 -18.41
N ARG A 515 8.62 -12.48 -17.78
CA ARG A 515 7.33 -11.79 -17.93
C ARG A 515 7.16 -11.08 -19.28
N GLN A 516 8.25 -10.90 -20.02
CA GLN A 516 8.30 -10.28 -21.35
C GLN A 516 8.38 -11.33 -22.47
N ARG A 517 8.35 -12.63 -22.14
CA ARG A 517 8.50 -13.70 -23.14
C ARG A 517 7.25 -13.80 -24.01
N LEU A 518 7.44 -13.43 -25.26
CA LEU A 518 6.52 -13.68 -26.36
C LEU A 518 6.30 -15.18 -26.58
N THR A 519 5.12 -15.53 -27.10
CA THR A 519 4.77 -16.93 -27.40
C THR A 519 5.56 -17.45 -28.61
N LEU A 520 5.59 -18.77 -28.81
CA LEU A 520 6.17 -19.39 -30.01
C LEU A 520 5.70 -18.71 -31.30
N TYR A 521 4.39 -18.50 -31.42
CA TYR A 521 3.73 -17.91 -32.59
C TYR A 521 4.15 -16.45 -32.82
N ASP A 522 4.37 -15.70 -31.74
CA ASP A 522 4.84 -14.32 -31.81
C ASP A 522 6.30 -14.26 -32.32
N TRP A 523 7.15 -15.20 -31.89
CA TRP A 523 8.51 -15.32 -32.40
C TRP A 523 8.56 -15.71 -33.87
N LEU A 524 7.70 -16.65 -34.28
CA LEU A 524 7.55 -17.02 -35.69
C LEU A 524 7.07 -15.83 -36.51
N LEU A 525 6.09 -15.06 -36.03
CA LEU A 525 5.58 -13.86 -36.70
C LEU A 525 6.67 -12.79 -36.85
N ALA A 526 7.37 -12.48 -35.76
CA ALA A 526 8.45 -11.50 -35.76
C ALA A 526 9.57 -11.90 -36.72
N TRP A 527 9.97 -13.17 -36.70
CA TRP A 527 11.00 -13.70 -37.59
C TRP A 527 10.57 -13.67 -39.06
N GLU A 528 9.32 -14.00 -39.36
CA GLU A 528 8.88 -13.99 -40.75
C GLU A 528 8.82 -12.58 -41.34
N LEU A 529 8.20 -11.66 -40.60
CA LEU A 529 8.07 -10.29 -41.04
C LEU A 529 9.41 -9.54 -41.02
N ALA A 530 10.43 -10.03 -40.29
CA ALA A 530 11.81 -9.55 -40.34
C ALA A 530 12.58 -10.00 -41.59
N ALA A 531 12.10 -11.03 -42.30
CA ALA A 531 12.82 -11.70 -43.39
C ALA A 531 14.24 -12.16 -42.98
N GLY A 532 14.40 -12.58 -41.71
CA GLY A 532 15.69 -12.95 -41.13
C GLY A 532 16.17 -14.36 -41.52
N SER A 533 17.47 -14.62 -41.32
CA SER A 533 18.02 -15.98 -41.35
C SER A 533 17.52 -16.77 -40.13
N PRO A 534 17.38 -18.11 -40.23
CA PRO A 534 16.95 -18.93 -39.09
C PRO A 534 17.93 -18.90 -37.91
N GLU A 535 19.16 -18.41 -38.10
CA GLU A 535 20.19 -18.33 -37.07
C GLU A 535 19.86 -17.33 -35.94
N VAL A 536 19.00 -16.34 -36.21
CA VAL A 536 18.58 -15.30 -35.25
C VAL A 536 17.59 -15.85 -34.21
N LEU A 537 16.92 -16.97 -34.50
CA LEU A 537 16.00 -17.62 -33.57
C LEU A 537 16.74 -18.56 -32.59
N PRO A 538 16.19 -18.77 -31.38
CA PRO A 538 16.64 -19.83 -30.48
C PRO A 538 16.70 -21.19 -31.17
N GLU A 539 17.69 -22.03 -30.83
CA GLU A 539 17.97 -23.28 -31.58
C GLU A 539 16.75 -24.21 -31.69
N LEU A 540 15.93 -24.27 -30.63
CA LEU A 540 14.71 -25.05 -30.55
C LEU A 540 13.64 -24.62 -31.56
N LEU A 541 13.64 -23.36 -32.00
CA LEU A 541 12.61 -22.79 -32.88
C LEU A 541 12.97 -22.85 -34.37
N ARG A 542 14.23 -23.15 -34.70
CA ARG A 542 14.73 -23.14 -36.09
C ARG A 542 13.99 -24.13 -37.01
N PRO A 543 13.74 -25.41 -36.61
CA PRO A 543 13.03 -26.36 -37.46
C PRO A 543 11.58 -25.93 -37.72
N ALA A 544 10.90 -25.45 -36.68
CA ALA A 544 9.54 -24.93 -36.77
C ALA A 544 9.45 -23.73 -37.72
N ALA A 545 10.43 -22.81 -37.65
CA ALA A 545 10.48 -21.63 -38.50
C ALA A 545 10.62 -21.97 -39.99
N VAL A 546 11.44 -22.96 -40.35
CA VAL A 546 11.60 -23.41 -41.76
C VAL A 546 10.30 -23.99 -42.31
N ILE A 547 9.60 -24.82 -41.52
CA ILE A 547 8.32 -25.43 -41.91
C ILE A 547 7.25 -24.34 -42.04
N ALA A 548 7.14 -23.46 -41.05
CA ALA A 548 6.19 -22.35 -41.07
C ALA A 548 6.40 -21.45 -42.30
N ARG A 549 7.65 -21.10 -42.64
CA ARG A 549 8.00 -20.32 -43.83
C ARG A 549 7.49 -20.91 -45.13
N ALA A 550 7.71 -22.21 -45.31
CA ALA A 550 7.27 -22.91 -46.51
C ALA A 550 5.74 -22.86 -46.65
N LEU A 551 5.01 -22.97 -45.54
CA LEU A 551 3.55 -23.00 -45.52
C LEU A 551 2.91 -21.61 -45.67
N VAL A 552 3.52 -20.56 -45.12
CA VAL A 552 2.99 -19.18 -45.23
C VAL A 552 3.42 -18.44 -46.50
N ALA A 553 4.33 -19.00 -47.30
CA ALA A 553 4.80 -18.40 -48.55
C ALA A 553 3.66 -17.88 -49.48
N PRO A 554 2.51 -18.56 -49.63
CA PRO A 554 1.38 -18.04 -50.42
C PRO A 554 0.80 -16.72 -49.89
N LEU A 555 0.88 -16.46 -48.58
CA LEU A 555 0.36 -15.24 -47.95
C LEU A 555 1.18 -14.00 -48.26
N HIS A 556 2.36 -14.15 -48.88
CA HIS A 556 3.15 -13.03 -49.35
C HIS A 556 2.63 -12.42 -50.66
N ALA A 557 1.69 -13.11 -51.34
CA ALA A 557 1.06 -12.61 -52.55
C ALA A 557 0.19 -11.38 -52.25
N PRO A 558 0.20 -10.34 -53.11
CA PRO A 558 -0.56 -9.11 -52.88
C PRO A 558 -2.09 -9.32 -52.89
N ASP A 559 -2.55 -10.41 -53.50
CA ASP A 559 -3.92 -10.85 -53.65
C ASP A 559 -4.35 -11.90 -52.60
N ALA A 560 -3.49 -12.21 -51.62
CA ALA A 560 -3.81 -13.17 -50.57
C ALA A 560 -5.02 -12.72 -49.74
N THR A 561 -5.99 -13.63 -49.60
CA THR A 561 -7.24 -13.40 -48.88
C THR A 561 -7.15 -13.91 -47.43
N VAL A 562 -8.11 -13.51 -46.62
CA VAL A 562 -8.21 -14.00 -45.24
C VAL A 562 -8.62 -15.49 -45.20
N GLU A 563 -9.34 -15.97 -46.21
CA GLU A 563 -9.64 -17.39 -46.42
C GLU A 563 -8.38 -18.21 -46.68
N ASP A 564 -7.39 -17.65 -47.39
CA ASP A 564 -6.09 -18.28 -47.58
C ASP A 564 -5.34 -18.41 -46.25
N ALA A 565 -5.40 -17.37 -45.40
CA ALA A 565 -4.82 -17.40 -44.05
C ALA A 565 -5.49 -18.46 -43.16
N TRP A 566 -6.82 -18.59 -43.26
CA TRP A 566 -7.60 -19.61 -42.56
C TRP A 566 -7.24 -21.03 -43.02
N SER A 567 -7.12 -21.25 -44.33
CA SER A 567 -6.72 -22.54 -44.89
C SER A 567 -5.30 -22.94 -44.45
N ILE A 568 -4.36 -21.98 -44.48
CA ILE A 568 -2.97 -22.21 -44.08
C ILE A 568 -2.87 -22.47 -42.57
N ALA A 569 -3.69 -21.82 -41.74
CA ALA A 569 -3.77 -22.11 -40.31
C ALA A 569 -4.18 -23.57 -40.03
N LYS A 570 -5.16 -24.11 -40.78
CA LYS A 570 -5.56 -25.52 -40.68
C LYS A 570 -4.43 -26.46 -41.09
N THR A 571 -3.70 -26.15 -42.16
CA THR A 571 -2.54 -26.93 -42.60
C THR A 571 -1.38 -26.86 -41.60
N LEU A 572 -1.13 -25.70 -40.99
CA LEU A 572 -0.13 -25.52 -39.94
C LEU A 572 -0.48 -26.37 -38.72
N GLU A 573 -1.72 -26.31 -38.23
CA GLU A 573 -2.16 -27.12 -37.09
C GLU A 573 -1.99 -28.62 -37.37
N GLN A 574 -2.40 -29.11 -38.54
CA GLN A 574 -2.26 -30.52 -38.92
C GLN A 574 -0.80 -30.95 -39.05
N THR A 575 0.04 -30.09 -39.66
CA THR A 575 1.46 -30.39 -39.87
C THR A 575 2.22 -30.40 -38.55
N PHE A 576 1.97 -29.41 -37.68
CA PHE A 576 2.62 -29.33 -36.38
C PHE A 576 2.08 -30.37 -35.39
N ALA A 577 0.79 -30.73 -35.44
CA ALA A 577 0.26 -31.86 -34.68
C ALA A 577 0.88 -33.21 -35.11
N ALA A 578 1.20 -33.37 -36.40
CA ALA A 578 1.87 -34.57 -36.91
C ALA A 578 3.39 -34.60 -36.62
N VAL A 579 4.03 -33.44 -36.50
CA VAL A 579 5.47 -33.29 -36.23
C VAL A 579 5.79 -33.26 -34.73
N LEU A 580 4.90 -32.73 -33.89
CA LEU A 580 5.03 -32.63 -32.43
C LEU A 580 4.30 -33.79 -31.73
N VAL A 581 4.73 -35.05 -31.92
CA VAL A 581 4.27 -36.20 -31.10
C VAL A 581 5.04 -36.28 -29.76
N THR A 582 5.89 -35.32 -29.46
CA THR A 582 6.52 -35.14 -28.14
C THR A 582 6.33 -33.69 -27.74
N GLU A 583 5.44 -33.44 -26.78
CA GLU A 583 5.26 -32.09 -26.23
C GLU A 583 6.56 -31.63 -25.56
N PRO A 584 7.13 -30.48 -25.92
CA PRO A 584 7.71 -29.62 -24.90
C PRO A 584 6.52 -28.93 -24.23
N THR A 585 6.21 -29.30 -22.98
CA THR A 585 5.39 -28.41 -22.16
C THR A 585 6.12 -27.08 -22.05
N ASP A 586 5.39 -25.96 -22.00
CA ASP A 586 5.91 -24.58 -21.96
C ASP A 586 6.95 -24.27 -20.85
N ALA A 587 7.31 -25.27 -20.04
CA ALA A 587 8.40 -25.25 -19.07
C ALA A 587 9.80 -25.56 -19.65
N GLU A 588 9.93 -26.23 -20.80
CA GLU A 588 11.24 -26.78 -21.24
C GLU A 588 12.05 -25.89 -22.19
N VAL A 589 11.46 -24.81 -22.74
CA VAL A 589 12.25 -23.77 -23.45
C VAL A 589 12.99 -22.84 -22.44
N ALA A 590 12.72 -22.98 -21.15
CA ALA A 590 13.31 -22.15 -20.09
C ALA A 590 14.55 -22.75 -19.41
N ALA A 591 14.95 -24.00 -19.67
CA ALA A 591 16.02 -24.66 -18.94
C ALA A 591 16.99 -25.41 -19.87
N GLY A 592 18.21 -24.88 -20.02
CA GLY A 592 19.33 -25.66 -20.53
C GLY A 592 19.98 -26.46 -19.39
N GLU A 593 19.97 -27.80 -19.49
CA GLU A 593 21.12 -28.71 -19.29
C GLU A 593 20.70 -30.21 -19.18
N GLN A 594 21.22 -31.02 -20.12
CA GLN A 594 21.60 -32.45 -20.11
C GLN A 594 20.64 -33.64 -19.76
N VAL A 595 20.12 -34.28 -20.83
CA VAL A 595 20.08 -35.74 -21.27
C VAL A 595 20.27 -36.92 -20.26
N PRO A 596 19.93 -38.20 -20.61
CA PRO A 596 18.64 -38.94 -20.66
C PRO A 596 18.63 -40.24 -19.79
N SER A 597 17.48 -40.92 -19.64
CA SER A 597 17.51 -42.38 -19.36
C SER A 597 16.30 -43.14 -19.90
N TYR A 598 16.59 -43.92 -20.94
CA TYR A 598 15.80 -45.01 -21.48
C TYR A 598 15.98 -46.24 -20.59
N LEU A 599 14.92 -46.67 -19.89
CA LEU A 599 14.78 -48.04 -19.39
C LEU A 599 13.30 -48.45 -19.41
N LEU A 600 12.85 -48.76 -20.63
CA LEU A 600 12.02 -49.89 -21.04
C LEU A 600 10.67 -50.23 -20.34
N PRO A 601 9.76 -50.85 -21.11
CA PRO A 601 8.31 -50.89 -20.89
C PRO A 601 7.85 -52.24 -20.31
N VAL A 602 6.63 -52.27 -19.76
CA VAL A 602 5.75 -53.46 -19.80
C VAL A 602 4.29 -52.99 -19.81
N ASP A 603 3.59 -53.44 -20.85
CA ASP A 603 2.15 -53.36 -21.09
C ASP A 603 1.29 -53.93 -19.95
N LEU A 604 -0.02 -53.61 -19.95
CA LEU A 604 -1.14 -54.56 -19.81
C LEU A 604 -2.41 -53.84 -19.29
N TYR A 605 -3.29 -53.36 -20.19
CA TYR A 605 -4.50 -54.09 -20.63
C TYR A 605 -5.49 -53.13 -21.32
N ASP A 606 -5.81 -53.49 -22.56
CA ASP A 606 -6.94 -53.01 -23.37
C ASP A 606 -8.27 -53.66 -22.97
N GLY A 607 -9.37 -52.93 -23.27
CA GLY A 607 -10.67 -53.44 -23.75
C GLY A 607 -11.61 -54.06 -22.70
N ASP A 608 -12.94 -53.98 -22.79
CA ASP A 608 -13.82 -53.61 -23.90
C ASP A 608 -15.27 -53.43 -23.36
N ALA A 609 -16.14 -52.80 -24.17
CA ALA A 609 -17.54 -52.45 -23.87
C ALA A 609 -18.59 -53.58 -24.21
N PRO A 610 -19.89 -53.26 -24.47
CA PRO A 610 -21.16 -53.51 -23.73
C PRO A 610 -21.96 -54.75 -24.29
N PRO A 611 -23.31 -54.98 -24.21
CA PRO A 611 -24.48 -54.21 -23.68
C PRO A 611 -25.68 -55.01 -23.02
N THR A 612 -26.73 -54.25 -22.62
CA THR A 612 -28.21 -54.51 -22.62
C THR A 612 -28.97 -55.44 -21.64
N ASP A 613 -30.12 -54.86 -21.21
CA ASP A 613 -31.47 -55.38 -20.83
C ASP A 613 -31.74 -56.13 -19.51
N GLU A 614 -32.59 -55.54 -18.63
CA GLU A 614 -34.04 -55.83 -18.53
C GLU A 614 -34.76 -54.93 -17.46
N ALA A 615 -36.04 -54.60 -17.75
CA ALA A 615 -36.96 -53.66 -17.06
C ALA A 615 -37.89 -54.38 -16.04
N PRO A 616 -39.12 -53.91 -15.64
CA PRO A 616 -39.70 -52.57 -15.39
C PRO A 616 -40.42 -52.46 -14.00
N VAL A 617 -41.02 -51.30 -13.67
CA VAL A 617 -42.41 -51.05 -13.15
C VAL A 617 -42.51 -49.67 -12.42
N ALA A 618 -43.52 -48.87 -12.79
CA ALA A 618 -44.03 -47.65 -12.12
C ALA A 618 -45.45 -47.95 -11.54
N PRO A 619 -46.13 -47.15 -10.66
CA PRO A 619 -46.54 -45.75 -10.95
C PRO A 619 -46.80 -44.75 -9.76
N THR A 620 -46.74 -43.44 -10.10
CA THR A 620 -47.62 -42.27 -9.77
C THR A 620 -48.11 -41.91 -8.35
N ALA A 621 -47.96 -40.62 -7.96
CA ALA A 621 -48.98 -39.72 -7.34
C ALA A 621 -48.33 -38.40 -6.80
N THR A 622 -48.49 -37.25 -7.49
CA THR A 622 -49.40 -36.12 -7.24
C THR A 622 -49.13 -35.25 -5.99
N ARG A 623 -48.96 -33.95 -6.26
CA ARG A 623 -48.81 -32.82 -5.33
C ARG A 623 -49.93 -31.83 -5.63
N GLU A 624 -50.68 -31.38 -4.61
CA GLU A 624 -51.48 -30.12 -4.50
C GLU A 624 -52.47 -30.20 -3.28
N PRO A 625 -53.22 -29.15 -2.86
CA PRO A 625 -52.82 -28.00 -2.01
C PRO A 625 -53.86 -27.65 -0.89
N ARG A 626 -53.78 -26.41 -0.33
CA ARG A 626 -54.82 -25.58 0.34
C ARG A 626 -54.80 -25.41 1.88
N ASP A 627 -54.36 -24.23 2.30
CA ASP A 627 -55.15 -23.07 2.82
C ASP A 627 -56.46 -23.33 3.58
N PHE A 628 -56.63 -22.69 4.73
CA PHE A 628 -57.88 -22.05 5.22
C PHE A 628 -57.57 -21.18 6.44
N GLY A 629 -58.15 -19.98 6.46
CA GLY A 629 -57.95 -18.94 7.46
C GLY A 629 -58.97 -18.91 8.59
N ASP A 630 -58.86 -17.82 9.34
CA ASP A 630 -59.81 -17.19 10.25
C ASP A 630 -60.34 -17.98 11.45
N PHE A 631 -59.93 -17.54 12.65
CA PHE A 631 -60.87 -17.39 13.78
C PHE A 631 -60.47 -16.20 14.66
N HIS A 632 -61.31 -15.16 14.59
CA HIS A 632 -61.41 -14.03 15.52
C HIS A 632 -62.12 -14.45 16.83
N ALA A 633 -61.67 -13.90 17.97
CA ALA A 633 -62.49 -13.59 19.16
C ALA A 633 -61.65 -12.62 20.03
N GLN A 634 -61.87 -11.30 20.12
CA GLN A 634 -62.98 -10.47 20.64
C GLN A 634 -63.25 -10.55 22.17
N ILE A 635 -63.42 -9.33 22.75
CA ILE A 635 -64.00 -8.93 24.07
C ILE A 635 -62.97 -8.85 25.23
N SER A 636 -62.80 -7.78 26.03
CA SER A 636 -63.54 -6.51 26.28
C SER A 636 -62.65 -5.43 26.93
N ASP A 637 -63.11 -4.18 26.78
CA ASP A 637 -62.75 -2.96 27.51
C ASP A 637 -62.78 -3.06 29.05
N ALA A 638 -61.88 -2.31 29.72
CA ALA A 638 -62.18 -1.57 30.95
C ALA A 638 -61.01 -0.62 31.33
N ASP A 639 -61.33 0.69 31.33
CA ASP A 639 -60.95 1.76 32.26
C ASP A 639 -59.50 1.95 32.75
N ASP A 640 -58.98 3.13 32.40
CA ASP A 640 -58.52 4.17 33.32
C ASP A 640 -57.77 3.74 34.60
N HIS A 641 -56.46 4.03 34.64
CA HIS A 641 -55.87 5.02 35.56
C HIS A 641 -54.37 4.81 35.77
N THR A 642 -53.69 5.95 35.84
CA THR A 642 -52.39 6.22 36.45
C THR A 642 -51.83 5.18 37.42
N VAL A 643 -50.55 4.83 37.26
CA VAL A 643 -49.44 5.05 38.22
C VAL A 643 -48.21 4.27 37.71
N GLY A 644 -47.04 4.93 37.71
CA GLY A 644 -45.79 4.39 37.19
C GLY A 644 -45.38 3.07 37.83
N GLY A 645 -45.13 2.06 36.98
CA GLY A 645 -44.47 0.81 37.34
C GLY A 645 -42.97 0.84 36.99
N PRO A 646 -42.14 0.02 37.67
CA PRO A 646 -40.69 0.00 37.49
C PRO A 646 -40.31 -0.55 36.10
N PRO A 647 -39.11 -0.23 35.59
CA PRO A 647 -38.68 -0.68 34.27
C PRO A 647 -38.65 -2.21 34.18
N LEU A 648 -39.15 -2.72 33.06
CA LEU A 648 -39.18 -4.15 32.73
C LEU A 648 -37.78 -4.75 32.86
N SER A 649 -37.67 -5.91 33.52
CA SER A 649 -36.41 -6.65 33.64
C SER A 649 -35.94 -7.15 32.28
N ALA A 650 -34.61 -7.22 32.09
CA ALA A 650 -33.99 -7.62 30.83
C ALA A 650 -34.48 -9.00 30.33
N GLU A 651 -34.79 -9.92 31.25
CA GLU A 651 -35.31 -11.24 30.92
C GLU A 651 -36.73 -11.19 30.36
N LEU A 652 -37.59 -10.29 30.85
CA LEU A 652 -38.95 -10.12 30.33
C LEU A 652 -38.94 -9.40 28.97
N LEU A 653 -38.00 -8.48 28.78
CA LEU A 653 -37.78 -7.82 27.49
C LEU A 653 -37.28 -8.81 26.42
N GLU A 654 -36.39 -9.72 26.80
CA GLU A 654 -35.89 -10.78 25.93
C GLU A 654 -36.98 -11.79 25.59
N ALA A 655 -37.85 -12.14 26.56
CA ALA A 655 -39.01 -12.98 26.31
C ALA A 655 -40.03 -12.33 25.36
N LEU A 656 -40.27 -11.01 25.49
CA LEU A 656 -41.18 -10.26 24.64
C LEU A 656 -40.64 -10.04 23.22
N LEU A 657 -39.33 -9.87 23.07
CA LEU A 657 -38.65 -9.84 21.76
C LEU A 657 -38.66 -11.22 21.09
N LYS A 658 -38.44 -12.30 21.85
CA LYS A 658 -38.56 -13.68 21.34
C LYS A 658 -39.99 -14.05 20.97
N ALA A 659 -40.99 -13.43 21.61
CA ALA A 659 -42.40 -13.61 21.30
C ALA A 659 -42.88 -12.77 20.09
N GLY A 660 -42.01 -11.97 19.46
CA GLY A 660 -42.30 -11.29 18.19
C GLY A 660 -43.27 -10.10 18.29
N ALA A 661 -43.38 -9.46 19.46
CA ALA A 661 -44.20 -8.26 19.61
C ALA A 661 -43.53 -7.02 18.99
N SER A 662 -44.24 -6.32 18.11
CA SER A 662 -43.80 -5.04 17.53
C SER A 662 -43.90 -3.92 18.57
N LEU A 663 -42.75 -3.39 19.02
CA LEU A 663 -42.68 -2.26 19.94
C LEU A 663 -42.36 -0.98 19.17
N GLU A 664 -43.31 -0.03 19.14
CA GLU A 664 -43.07 1.33 18.67
C GLU A 664 -42.44 2.18 19.78
N LEU A 665 -41.18 2.57 19.62
CA LEU A 665 -40.49 3.52 20.50
C LEU A 665 -40.87 4.96 20.12
N LYS A 666 -41.68 5.63 20.95
CA LYS A 666 -41.92 7.09 20.85
C LYS A 666 -41.05 7.85 21.85
N GLN A 667 -40.11 8.66 21.35
CA GLN A 667 -39.35 9.61 22.16
C GLN A 667 -40.20 10.82 22.55
N GLY A 668 -40.42 11.02 23.85
CA GLY A 668 -41.05 12.22 24.40
C GLY A 668 -40.06 13.38 24.54
N ARG A 669 -40.49 14.59 24.17
CA ARG A 669 -39.76 15.86 24.39
C ARG A 669 -39.91 16.34 25.84
N ALA A 670 -38.81 16.75 26.46
CA ALA A 670 -38.79 17.69 27.58
C ALA A 670 -37.67 18.71 27.38
N SER A 671 -37.95 19.96 27.77
CA SER A 671 -37.20 21.18 27.47
C SER A 671 -36.20 21.58 28.55
N ALA A 672 -35.12 22.23 28.09
CA ALA A 672 -34.26 23.21 28.76
C ALA A 672 -32.96 22.73 29.49
N VAL A 673 -31.85 22.92 28.75
CA VAL A 673 -30.49 23.42 29.11
C VAL A 673 -29.68 22.68 30.19
N ASP A 674 -28.71 21.85 29.76
CA ASP A 674 -27.29 22.26 29.65
C ASP A 674 -26.49 21.21 28.85
N GLY A 675 -25.62 21.68 27.96
CA GLY A 675 -24.96 20.86 26.95
C GLY A 675 -23.83 20.00 27.50
N LEU A 676 -23.98 18.68 27.45
CA LEU A 676 -22.89 17.68 27.42
C LEU A 676 -23.39 16.45 26.65
N GLY A 677 -23.20 16.46 25.33
CA GLY A 677 -23.36 15.28 24.50
C GLY A 677 -22.17 14.33 24.69
N LEU A 678 -22.40 13.20 25.34
CA LEU A 678 -21.43 12.10 25.44
C LEU A 678 -21.24 11.46 24.06
N TYR A 679 -19.98 11.33 23.63
CA TYR A 679 -19.60 10.66 22.39
C TYR A 679 -19.56 9.13 22.58
N ILE A 680 -19.72 8.40 21.47
CA ILE A 680 -19.73 6.92 21.37
C ILE A 680 -18.51 6.24 22.04
N SER A 681 -17.41 6.98 22.24
CA SER A 681 -16.22 6.52 22.98
C SER A 681 -16.47 6.25 24.48
N ASP A 682 -17.45 6.91 25.11
CA ASP A 682 -17.73 6.72 26.55
C ASP A 682 -18.68 5.55 26.85
N LEU A 683 -19.27 4.94 25.82
CA LEU A 683 -20.06 3.70 25.92
C LEU A 683 -19.21 2.43 25.87
N LEU A 684 -17.98 2.51 25.38
CA LEU A 684 -17.03 1.38 25.38
C LEU A 684 -16.58 0.97 26.80
N GLY A 685 -16.82 1.81 27.80
CA GLY A 685 -16.50 1.55 29.20
C GLY A 685 -17.49 0.63 29.94
N LYS A 686 -18.73 0.48 29.47
CA LYS A 686 -19.84 -0.15 30.23
C LYS A 686 -20.36 -1.49 29.67
N LEU A 687 -19.56 -2.23 28.91
CA LEU A 687 -19.92 -3.60 28.52
C LEU A 687 -19.60 -4.60 29.65
N PRO A 688 -20.53 -5.50 30.03
CA PRO A 688 -20.29 -6.56 31.01
C PRO A 688 -19.09 -7.44 30.61
N GLN A 689 -18.29 -7.87 31.60
CA GLN A 689 -17.06 -8.64 31.38
C GLN A 689 -17.29 -9.91 30.54
N SER A 690 -18.43 -10.59 30.72
CA SER A 690 -18.80 -11.78 29.94
C SER A 690 -18.87 -11.52 28.43
N GLN A 691 -19.37 -10.35 27.99
CA GLN A 691 -19.45 -9.99 26.58
C GLN A 691 -18.11 -9.52 26.00
N ARG A 692 -17.17 -9.06 26.85
CA ARG A 692 -15.79 -8.71 26.43
C ARG A 692 -14.92 -9.95 26.29
N GLU A 693 -15.12 -10.96 27.15
CA GLU A 693 -14.48 -12.26 27.03
C GLU A 693 -14.98 -13.01 25.79
N GLU A 694 -16.29 -12.95 25.50
CA GLU A 694 -16.91 -13.57 24.32
C GLU A 694 -16.48 -12.89 23.01
N LEU A 695 -16.36 -11.56 22.99
CA LEU A 695 -15.78 -10.86 21.83
C LEU A 695 -14.29 -11.18 21.63
N ARG A 696 -13.53 -11.39 22.70
CA ARG A 696 -12.11 -11.77 22.62
C ARG A 696 -11.94 -13.23 22.19
N SER A 697 -12.76 -14.15 22.68
CA SER A 697 -12.72 -15.54 22.24
C SER A 697 -13.15 -15.70 20.78
N LEU A 698 -14.11 -14.90 20.32
CA LEU A 698 -14.51 -14.83 18.90
C LEU A 698 -13.44 -14.20 18.00
N LEU A 699 -12.51 -13.41 18.56
CA LEU A 699 -11.37 -12.84 17.83
C LEU A 699 -10.14 -13.76 17.84
N ASP A 700 -9.98 -14.61 18.86
CA ASP A 700 -8.82 -15.49 19.03
C ASP A 700 -9.00 -16.90 18.41
N GLU A 701 -10.22 -17.42 18.25
CA GLU A 701 -10.43 -18.80 17.74
C GLU A 701 -10.60 -18.92 16.20
N GLY A 702 -10.38 -17.84 15.45
CA GLY A 702 -10.64 -17.79 14.00
C GLY A 702 -9.43 -17.46 13.12
N THR A 703 -8.41 -18.32 13.07
CA THR A 703 -7.48 -18.35 11.92
C THR A 703 -8.21 -18.82 10.66
N SER A 704 -8.85 -17.90 9.95
CA SER A 704 -9.01 -17.84 8.49
C SER A 704 -10.16 -16.92 8.13
N THR A 705 -9.97 -16.15 7.05
CA THR A 705 -10.92 -15.25 6.37
C THR A 705 -11.12 -13.85 6.96
N GLY A 706 -10.27 -12.92 6.50
CA GLY A 706 -10.49 -11.46 6.50
C GLY A 706 -11.65 -11.01 5.59
N GLN A 707 -12.78 -11.73 5.59
CA GLN A 707 -13.99 -11.37 4.86
C GLN A 707 -15.08 -10.76 5.76
N SER A 708 -15.09 -11.04 7.07
CA SER A 708 -16.17 -10.56 7.95
C SER A 708 -16.03 -9.08 8.37
N THR A 709 -14.81 -8.54 8.44
CA THR A 709 -14.57 -7.11 8.71
C THR A 709 -14.93 -6.19 7.53
N ARG A 710 -15.00 -6.73 6.29
CA ARG A 710 -15.47 -5.96 5.12
C ARG A 710 -16.97 -5.68 5.15
N ARG A 711 -17.76 -6.53 5.80
CA ARG A 711 -19.23 -6.46 5.77
C ARG A 711 -19.83 -5.34 6.63
N TRP A 712 -19.08 -4.81 7.60
CA TRP A 712 -19.50 -3.67 8.44
C TRP A 712 -18.88 -2.32 8.00
N LEU A 713 -17.77 -2.34 7.25
CA LEU A 713 -17.10 -1.15 6.71
C LEU A 713 -17.46 -0.84 5.24
N GLY A 714 -18.17 -1.73 4.57
CA GLY A 714 -18.69 -1.54 3.23
C GLY A 714 -20.16 -1.90 3.17
N ALA A 715 -21.04 -0.92 3.36
CA ALA A 715 -22.16 -0.88 2.44
C ALA A 715 -21.50 -0.69 1.06
N GLU A 716 -21.71 -1.63 0.13
CA GLU A 716 -21.32 -1.42 -1.27
C GLU A 716 -22.08 -0.19 -1.77
N VAL A 717 -21.44 0.97 -1.65
CA VAL A 717 -21.93 2.20 -2.27
C VAL A 717 -21.70 1.99 -3.76
N GLN A 718 -22.78 1.75 -4.50
CA GLN A 718 -22.75 1.66 -5.95
C GLN A 718 -22.37 3.04 -6.53
N GLY A 719 -21.16 3.15 -7.05
CA GLY A 719 -20.61 4.38 -7.64
C GLY A 719 -19.26 4.14 -8.30
N GLU A 720 -18.96 4.89 -9.36
CA GLU A 720 -17.65 4.82 -10.01
C GLU A 720 -16.59 5.48 -9.12
N ALA A 721 -15.45 4.79 -8.91
CA ALA A 721 -14.38 5.27 -8.05
C ALA A 721 -13.22 5.85 -8.87
N PHE A 722 -12.87 7.10 -8.60
CA PHE A 722 -11.76 7.83 -9.20
C PHE A 722 -10.70 8.12 -8.14
N TYR A 723 -9.44 8.13 -8.54
CA TYR A 723 -8.32 8.43 -7.64
C TYR A 723 -7.64 9.73 -8.06
N TYR A 724 -7.40 10.61 -7.09
CA TYR A 724 -6.76 11.90 -7.29
C TYR A 724 -5.58 12.08 -6.34
N ASP A 725 -4.60 12.81 -6.83
CA ASP A 725 -3.46 13.26 -6.04
C ASP A 725 -3.89 14.36 -5.06
N GLU A 726 -3.26 14.39 -3.89
CA GLU A 726 -3.48 15.43 -2.87
C GLU A 726 -2.20 16.22 -2.65
N TRP A 727 -2.29 17.53 -2.53
CA TRP A 727 -1.13 18.35 -2.23
C TRP A 727 -0.83 18.34 -0.73
N ASP A 728 0.38 17.91 -0.36
CA ASP A 728 0.86 17.97 1.01
C ASP A 728 1.81 19.16 1.15
N TYR A 729 1.37 20.22 1.83
CA TYR A 729 2.15 21.44 1.99
C TYR A 729 3.40 21.27 2.87
N LEU A 730 3.42 20.27 3.76
CA LEU A 730 4.59 19.97 4.59
C LEU A 730 5.67 19.32 3.73
N LEU A 731 5.25 18.41 2.85
CA LEU A 731 6.14 17.79 1.88
C LEU A 731 6.50 18.73 0.73
N ALA A 732 5.69 19.76 0.48
CA ALA A 732 5.74 20.58 -0.72
C ALA A 732 5.71 19.73 -2.01
N ASP A 733 4.94 18.64 -1.98
CA ASP A 733 4.77 17.71 -3.09
C ASP A 733 3.38 17.03 -3.02
N TYR A 734 2.99 16.39 -4.12
CA TYR A 734 1.76 15.63 -4.21
C TYR A 734 1.92 14.22 -3.64
N ARG A 735 0.90 13.76 -2.93
CA ARG A 735 0.71 12.35 -2.60
C ARG A 735 -0.05 11.67 -3.74
N PRO A 736 0.54 10.67 -4.43
CA PRO A 736 -0.07 10.05 -5.59
C PRO A 736 -1.26 9.18 -5.19
N THR A 737 -2.34 9.22 -5.99
CA THR A 737 -3.57 8.40 -5.83
C THR A 737 -4.13 8.35 -4.40
N TRP A 738 -3.95 9.44 -3.65
CA TRP A 738 -4.20 9.49 -2.21
C TRP A 738 -5.68 9.57 -1.85
N CYS A 739 -6.44 10.28 -2.66
CA CYS A 739 -7.86 10.53 -2.45
C CYS A 739 -8.71 9.68 -3.39
N ARG A 740 -9.69 8.97 -2.84
CA ARG A 740 -10.71 8.21 -3.58
C ARG A 740 -12.01 9.01 -3.62
N VAL A 741 -12.42 9.40 -4.82
CA VAL A 741 -13.67 10.09 -5.11
C VAL A 741 -14.69 9.08 -5.66
N LEU A 742 -15.87 9.03 -5.08
CA LEU A 742 -16.99 8.18 -5.48
C LEU A 742 -18.05 9.03 -6.19
N GLU A 743 -18.25 8.79 -7.48
CA GLU A 743 -19.36 9.41 -8.20
C GLU A 743 -20.67 8.68 -7.90
N LEU A 744 -21.63 9.42 -7.36
CA LEU A 744 -22.95 8.91 -6.97
C LEU A 744 -24.06 9.67 -7.70
N PRO A 745 -25.03 8.96 -8.31
CA PRO A 745 -26.23 9.62 -8.80
C PRO A 745 -27.08 10.10 -7.61
N VAL A 746 -27.73 11.25 -7.75
CA VAL A 746 -28.77 11.69 -6.79
C VAL A 746 -30.12 11.11 -7.22
N GLU A 747 -30.82 10.48 -6.29
CA GLU A 747 -32.19 10.00 -6.52
C GLU A 747 -33.14 11.20 -6.66
N SER A 748 -33.98 11.20 -7.70
CA SER A 748 -34.89 12.31 -7.95
C SER A 748 -36.11 12.25 -7.04
N ASP A 749 -36.40 13.34 -6.34
CA ASP A 749 -37.69 13.55 -5.67
C ASP A 749 -38.78 13.97 -6.68
N SER A 750 -40.04 14.02 -6.23
CA SER A 750 -41.27 14.48 -6.90
C SER A 750 -41.17 15.83 -7.63
N GLY A 751 -40.12 16.64 -7.40
CA GLY A 751 -39.90 17.93 -8.05
C GLY A 751 -40.81 19.06 -7.53
N GLU A 752 -41.57 18.81 -6.46
CA GLU A 752 -42.44 19.82 -5.83
C GLU A 752 -41.64 21.02 -5.33
N PHE A 753 -40.44 20.78 -4.78
CA PHE A 753 -39.54 21.83 -4.32
C PHE A 753 -39.22 22.85 -5.44
N PHE A 754 -38.83 22.35 -6.61
CA PHE A 754 -38.46 23.17 -7.77
C PHE A 754 -39.63 24.08 -8.20
N THR A 755 -40.82 23.50 -8.31
CA THR A 755 -42.04 24.20 -8.73
C THR A 755 -42.49 25.25 -7.71
N ARG A 756 -42.40 24.92 -6.42
CA ARG A 756 -42.72 25.83 -5.32
C ARG A 756 -41.78 27.03 -5.30
N THR A 757 -40.48 26.80 -5.46
CA THR A 757 -39.45 27.85 -5.49
C THR A 757 -39.68 28.82 -6.64
N LEU A 758 -39.95 28.32 -7.86
CA LEU A 758 -40.26 29.19 -8.99
C LEU A 758 -41.50 30.04 -8.75
N SER A 759 -42.51 29.50 -8.06
CA SER A 759 -43.71 30.25 -7.69
C SER A 759 -43.42 31.34 -6.65
N GLU A 760 -42.56 31.06 -5.67
CA GLU A 760 -42.14 32.03 -4.64
C GLU A 760 -41.33 33.20 -5.23
N TYR A 761 -40.44 32.90 -6.19
CA TYR A 761 -39.56 33.87 -6.83
C TYR A 761 -40.02 34.32 -8.23
N ALA A 762 -41.28 34.06 -8.60
CA ALA A 762 -41.84 34.43 -9.90
C ALA A 762 -41.69 35.94 -10.23
N HIS A 763 -41.66 36.79 -9.20
CA HIS A 763 -41.45 38.23 -9.31
C HIS A 763 -40.00 38.63 -9.67
N LEU A 764 -39.01 37.78 -9.37
CA LEU A 764 -37.59 38.03 -9.67
C LEU A 764 -37.20 37.54 -11.06
N LEU A 765 -37.83 36.48 -11.56
CA LEU A 765 -37.49 35.89 -12.86
C LEU A 765 -37.47 36.94 -14.00
N PRO A 766 -38.46 37.83 -14.17
CA PRO A 766 -38.39 38.86 -15.22
C PRO A 766 -37.21 39.82 -15.09
N LEU A 767 -36.79 40.14 -13.86
CA LEU A 767 -35.64 41.02 -13.60
C LEU A 767 -34.34 40.30 -13.97
N VAL A 768 -34.19 39.06 -13.51
CA VAL A 768 -33.06 38.19 -13.84
C VAL A 768 -32.94 38.04 -15.37
N ARG A 769 -34.04 37.68 -16.04
CA ARG A 769 -34.13 37.60 -17.51
C ARG A 769 -33.67 38.87 -18.20
N ARG A 770 -34.15 40.04 -17.74
CA ARG A 770 -33.78 41.34 -18.32
C ARG A 770 -32.29 41.63 -18.13
N GLU A 771 -31.70 41.28 -17.00
CA GLU A 771 -30.26 41.45 -16.78
C GLU A 771 -29.46 40.52 -17.69
N PHE A 772 -29.85 39.25 -17.82
CA PHE A 772 -29.20 38.28 -18.70
C PHE A 772 -29.30 38.61 -20.20
N GLN A 773 -30.42 39.21 -20.63
CA GLN A 773 -30.57 39.71 -22.00
C GLN A 773 -29.54 40.80 -22.35
N LYS A 774 -29.08 41.61 -21.38
CA LYS A 774 -28.02 42.60 -21.60
C LYS A 774 -26.64 41.96 -21.80
N ILE A 775 -26.46 40.74 -21.29
CA ILE A 775 -25.20 39.99 -21.38
C ILE A 775 -25.12 39.23 -22.70
N ARG A 776 -26.21 39.09 -23.47
CA ARG A 776 -26.17 38.51 -24.84
C ARG A 776 -25.54 39.54 -25.79
N PRO A 777 -24.25 39.44 -26.16
CA PRO A 777 -23.68 40.31 -27.15
C PRO A 777 -23.85 39.59 -28.49
N ASP A 778 -24.70 40.11 -29.38
CA ASP A 778 -24.54 39.80 -30.82
C ASP A 778 -23.31 40.59 -31.32
N SER A 779 -22.12 40.30 -30.78
CA SER A 779 -20.90 40.97 -31.20
C SER A 779 -20.43 40.34 -32.51
N TYR A 780 -20.67 41.06 -33.60
CA TYR A 780 -20.02 40.81 -34.87
C TYR A 780 -18.54 41.16 -34.73
N THR A 781 -17.66 40.17 -34.75
CA THR A 781 -16.21 40.40 -34.77
C THR A 781 -15.76 40.59 -36.22
N LEU A 782 -14.97 41.63 -36.47
CA LEU A 782 -14.42 41.91 -37.79
C LEU A 782 -13.22 40.97 -38.03
N VAL A 783 -13.43 39.89 -38.76
CA VAL A 783 -12.37 38.96 -39.16
C VAL A 783 -11.69 39.51 -40.39
N ARG A 784 -10.36 39.61 -40.35
CA ARG A 784 -9.53 40.18 -41.43
C ARG A 784 -8.73 39.10 -42.15
N GLY A 785 -8.26 39.39 -43.36
CA GLY A 785 -7.41 38.46 -44.12
C GLY A 785 -8.21 37.29 -44.72
N LEU A 786 -9.42 37.56 -45.19
CA LEU A 786 -10.25 36.61 -45.92
C LEU A 786 -10.08 36.80 -47.43
N GLU A 787 -10.24 35.73 -48.20
CA GLU A 787 -10.22 35.81 -49.68
C GLU A 787 -11.51 36.38 -50.27
N ALA A 788 -12.60 36.33 -49.49
CA ALA A 788 -13.88 36.94 -49.79
C ALA A 788 -14.52 37.43 -48.49
N GLY A 789 -15.14 38.61 -48.50
CA GLY A 789 -15.75 39.21 -47.31
C GLY A 789 -16.63 40.41 -47.67
N ASP A 790 -17.20 41.04 -46.65
CA ASP A 790 -18.17 42.13 -46.77
C ASP A 790 -17.53 43.46 -47.19
N ASP A 791 -16.26 43.67 -46.83
CA ASP A 791 -15.51 44.89 -47.14
C ASP A 791 -14.01 44.58 -47.33
N PHE A 792 -13.20 45.55 -47.74
CA PHE A 792 -11.76 45.41 -47.95
C PHE A 792 -10.95 45.76 -46.70
N ASP A 793 -9.92 44.96 -46.39
CA ASP A 793 -8.89 45.36 -45.43
C ASP A 793 -7.94 46.35 -46.10
N LEU A 794 -8.10 47.64 -45.78
CA LEU A 794 -7.29 48.70 -46.36
C LEU A 794 -5.79 48.50 -46.15
N ASN A 795 -5.36 47.93 -45.02
CA ASN A 795 -3.94 47.70 -44.76
C ASN A 795 -3.41 46.58 -45.67
N ALA A 796 -4.11 45.44 -45.73
CA ALA A 796 -3.73 44.34 -46.62
C ALA A 796 -3.76 44.77 -48.10
N LEU A 797 -4.66 45.67 -48.47
CA LEU A 797 -4.74 46.22 -49.83
C LEU A 797 -3.56 47.14 -50.15
N VAL A 798 -3.13 47.97 -49.18
CA VAL A 798 -1.94 48.82 -49.29
C VAL A 798 -0.68 47.97 -49.41
N ASP A 799 -0.55 46.95 -48.59
CA ASP A 799 0.59 46.01 -48.61
C ASP A 799 0.63 45.23 -49.93
N ALA A 800 -0.50 44.67 -50.37
CA ALA A 800 -0.60 43.99 -51.67
C ALA A 800 -0.28 44.91 -52.85
N ARG A 801 -0.61 46.21 -52.75
CA ARG A 801 -0.23 47.20 -53.75
C ARG A 801 1.26 47.50 -53.73
N GLY A 802 1.87 47.51 -52.54
CA GLY A 802 3.32 47.59 -52.31
C GLY A 802 4.06 46.41 -52.94
N ASP A 803 3.66 45.18 -52.59
CA ASP A 803 4.22 43.94 -53.12
C ASP A 803 4.13 43.88 -54.64
N ARG A 804 2.98 44.25 -55.20
CA ARG A 804 2.78 44.30 -56.66
C ARG A 804 3.70 45.32 -57.33
N ARG A 805 4.01 46.45 -56.68
CA ARG A 805 4.99 47.43 -57.19
C ARG A 805 6.43 46.92 -57.06
N ALA A 806 6.72 46.14 -56.01
CA ALA A 806 8.00 45.49 -55.78
C ALA A 806 8.22 44.22 -56.65
N ARG A 807 7.22 43.82 -57.47
CA ARG A 807 7.19 42.56 -58.24
C ARG A 807 7.23 41.30 -57.38
N HIS A 808 6.68 41.36 -56.16
CA HIS A 808 6.36 40.20 -55.34
C HIS A 808 4.90 39.78 -55.56
N THR A 809 4.62 38.49 -55.33
CA THR A 809 3.26 37.94 -55.43
C THR A 809 2.42 38.42 -54.24
N PRO A 810 1.38 39.24 -54.46
CA PRO A 810 0.55 39.75 -53.37
C PRO A 810 -0.34 38.65 -52.79
N SER A 811 -0.68 38.77 -51.51
CA SER A 811 -1.66 37.90 -50.84
C SER A 811 -3.08 38.08 -51.40
N THR A 812 -3.83 36.99 -51.56
CA THR A 812 -5.24 36.97 -51.97
C THR A 812 -6.21 37.36 -50.84
N LYS A 813 -5.72 37.42 -49.60
CA LYS A 813 -6.47 37.65 -48.37
C LYS A 813 -6.72 39.14 -48.11
N LEU A 814 -7.51 39.79 -48.97
CA LEU A 814 -7.71 41.24 -48.98
C LEU A 814 -9.01 41.72 -48.31
N TYR A 815 -9.86 40.81 -47.85
CA TYR A 815 -11.20 41.14 -47.38
C TYR A 815 -11.33 41.02 -45.87
N VAL A 816 -12.29 41.76 -45.33
CA VAL A 816 -12.80 41.63 -43.97
C VAL A 816 -14.26 41.20 -44.02
N ALA A 817 -14.70 40.37 -43.07
CA ALA A 817 -16.09 39.99 -42.93
C ALA A 817 -16.53 40.12 -41.47
N ARG A 818 -17.79 40.49 -41.26
CA ARG A 818 -18.40 40.51 -39.93
C ARG A 818 -18.95 39.13 -39.64
N GLN A 819 -18.22 38.32 -38.89
CA GLN A 819 -18.70 37.01 -38.47
C GLN A 819 -19.41 37.11 -37.12
N ARG A 820 -20.56 36.44 -37.01
CA ARG A 820 -21.26 36.29 -35.73
C ARG A 820 -20.46 35.32 -34.89
N GLU A 821 -19.87 35.83 -33.81
CA GLU A 821 -19.17 34.98 -32.86
C GLU A 821 -20.20 34.41 -31.90
N GLU A 822 -20.42 33.09 -31.95
CA GLU A 822 -21.30 32.41 -31.01
C GLU A 822 -20.64 32.39 -29.64
N ARG A 823 -21.40 32.82 -28.64
CA ARG A 823 -20.98 32.80 -27.24
C ARG A 823 -20.88 31.33 -26.79
N ASP A 824 -19.65 30.90 -26.52
CA ASP A 824 -19.31 29.53 -26.15
C ASP A 824 -18.75 29.48 -24.71
N VAL A 825 -19.67 29.52 -23.75
CA VAL A 825 -19.38 29.55 -22.30
C VAL A 825 -19.93 28.27 -21.65
N ALA A 826 -19.08 27.60 -20.85
CA ALA A 826 -19.46 26.48 -20.00
C ALA A 826 -19.26 26.80 -18.51
N VAL A 827 -20.27 26.55 -17.70
CA VAL A 827 -20.26 26.84 -16.27
C VAL A 827 -20.60 25.62 -15.42
N LEU A 828 -19.77 25.30 -14.44
CA LEU A 828 -19.99 24.22 -13.49
C LEU A 828 -20.27 24.80 -12.10
N PHE A 829 -21.42 24.47 -11.53
CA PHE A 829 -21.74 24.77 -10.14
C PHE A 829 -21.33 23.58 -9.27
N LEU A 830 -20.35 23.81 -8.39
CA LEU A 830 -19.88 22.84 -7.41
C LEU A 830 -20.42 23.23 -6.04
N VAL A 831 -21.34 22.42 -5.51
CA VAL A 831 -22.14 22.74 -4.33
C VAL A 831 -21.65 21.90 -3.16
N ASP A 832 -21.28 22.58 -2.07
CA ASP A 832 -20.97 21.91 -0.81
C ASP A 832 -22.24 21.34 -0.19
N MET A 833 -22.22 20.05 0.14
CA MET A 833 -23.31 19.33 0.79
C MET A 833 -22.86 18.80 2.16
N SER A 834 -21.94 19.49 2.85
CA SER A 834 -21.45 19.11 4.18
C SER A 834 -22.43 19.46 5.31
N ALA A 835 -22.12 19.01 6.53
CA ALA A 835 -22.97 19.14 7.71
C ALA A 835 -23.23 20.60 8.13
N SER A 836 -22.31 21.54 7.82
CA SER A 836 -22.52 22.98 8.05
C SER A 836 -23.75 23.51 7.30
N THR A 837 -24.11 22.88 6.19
CA THR A 837 -25.23 23.34 5.35
C THR A 837 -26.61 23.05 5.95
N ASP A 838 -26.68 22.30 7.06
CA ASP A 838 -27.91 22.03 7.83
C ASP A 838 -28.26 23.16 8.83
N GLU A 839 -27.40 24.17 8.99
CA GLU A 839 -27.65 25.27 9.94
C GLU A 839 -28.92 26.08 9.59
N PRO A 840 -29.81 26.35 10.57
CA PRO A 840 -31.04 27.10 10.33
C PRO A 840 -30.75 28.61 10.25
N VAL A 841 -31.30 29.25 9.23
CA VAL A 841 -31.16 30.70 9.00
C VAL A 841 -32.17 31.48 9.84
N ALA A 842 -31.70 32.46 10.60
CA ALA A 842 -32.55 33.35 11.39
C ALA A 842 -33.36 34.29 10.47
N ASP A 843 -34.70 34.21 10.55
CA ASP A 843 -35.62 35.02 9.73
C ASP A 843 -35.53 36.51 10.13
N THR A 844 -34.86 37.33 9.33
CA THR A 844 -34.65 38.77 9.56
C THR A 844 -35.60 39.66 8.77
N ARG A 845 -36.71 39.12 8.22
CA ARG A 845 -37.72 39.94 7.55
C ARG A 845 -38.52 40.73 8.61
N PRO A 846 -38.55 42.08 8.58
CA PRO A 846 -39.43 42.86 9.44
C PRO A 846 -40.88 42.47 9.13
N GLY A 847 -41.60 42.01 10.15
CA GLY A 847 -43.00 41.61 10.00
C GLY A 847 -43.84 42.77 9.49
N LEU A 848 -44.39 42.64 8.29
CA LEU A 848 -45.52 43.47 7.88
C LEU A 848 -46.70 43.14 8.82
N VAL A 849 -47.08 44.12 9.63
CA VAL A 849 -48.17 44.02 10.60
C VAL A 849 -49.48 43.65 9.87
N GLY A 850 -50.13 42.54 10.29
CA GLY A 850 -51.55 42.30 9.97
C GLY A 850 -51.93 41.03 9.20
N ARG A 851 -51.05 40.03 9.00
CA ARG A 851 -51.48 38.71 8.49
C ARG A 851 -51.22 37.59 9.51
N PRO A 852 -52.14 36.61 9.67
CA PRO A 852 -51.91 35.46 10.56
C PRO A 852 -50.71 34.66 10.05
N MET A 853 -49.69 34.56 10.88
CA MET A 853 -48.39 33.97 10.59
C MET A 853 -48.51 32.44 10.76
N ARG A 854 -48.55 31.69 9.65
CA ARG A 854 -48.30 30.24 9.72
C ARG A 854 -46.87 30.05 10.24
N PRO A 855 -46.59 29.05 11.12
CA PRO A 855 -45.23 28.76 11.53
C PRO A 855 -44.42 28.40 10.28
N ARG A 856 -43.56 29.32 9.83
CA ARG A 856 -42.62 29.05 8.75
C ARG A 856 -41.50 28.22 9.35
N VAL A 857 -41.28 27.03 8.79
CA VAL A 857 -40.10 26.21 9.11
C VAL A 857 -38.86 27.06 8.81
N ALA A 858 -37.93 27.16 9.77
CA ALA A 858 -36.67 27.87 9.56
C ALA A 858 -35.96 27.24 8.36
N LYS A 859 -35.65 28.05 7.34
CA LYS A 859 -34.96 27.56 6.13
C LYS A 859 -33.50 27.26 6.49
N ARG A 860 -32.95 26.15 6.00
CA ARG A 860 -31.54 25.83 6.17
C ARG A 860 -30.69 26.46 5.06
N ILE A 861 -29.39 26.55 5.28
CA ILE A 861 -28.44 27.06 4.27
C ILE A 861 -28.58 26.30 2.95
N ILE A 862 -28.60 24.96 2.98
CA ILE A 862 -28.78 24.10 1.80
C ILE A 862 -30.08 24.44 1.05
N ASP A 863 -31.17 24.75 1.75
CA ASP A 863 -32.47 25.00 1.13
C ASP A 863 -32.43 26.33 0.34
N ILE A 864 -31.72 27.33 0.84
CA ILE A 864 -31.53 28.61 0.14
C ILE A 864 -30.54 28.46 -1.04
N THR A 865 -29.49 27.66 -0.89
CA THR A 865 -28.57 27.32 -1.99
C THR A 865 -29.32 26.61 -3.13
N LYS A 866 -30.19 25.65 -2.81
CA LYS A 866 -31.09 25.04 -3.81
C LYS A 866 -31.98 26.08 -4.47
N GLU A 867 -32.58 27.00 -3.71
CA GLU A 867 -33.43 28.06 -4.27
C GLU A 867 -32.65 28.92 -5.28
N ALA A 868 -31.40 29.27 -4.97
CA ALA A 868 -30.53 30.01 -5.88
C ALA A 868 -30.18 29.21 -7.14
N LEU A 869 -29.87 27.92 -7.01
CA LEU A 869 -29.59 27.02 -8.15
C LEU A 869 -30.80 26.87 -9.07
N VAL A 870 -32.02 26.82 -8.53
CA VAL A 870 -33.27 26.77 -9.32
C VAL A 870 -33.42 28.02 -10.19
N ILE A 871 -33.21 29.21 -9.62
CA ILE A 871 -33.29 30.48 -10.36
C ILE A 871 -32.19 30.54 -11.43
N MET A 872 -30.98 30.11 -11.10
CA MET A 872 -29.87 30.07 -12.05
C MET A 872 -30.08 29.08 -13.18
N ALA A 873 -30.59 27.88 -12.90
CA ALA A 873 -30.86 26.87 -13.93
C ALA A 873 -31.85 27.40 -14.98
N GLU A 874 -32.97 28.00 -14.56
CA GLU A 874 -33.93 28.60 -15.49
C GLU A 874 -33.33 29.79 -16.26
N ALA A 875 -32.49 30.61 -15.62
CA ALA A 875 -31.83 31.73 -16.29
C ALA A 875 -30.80 31.26 -17.35
N LEU A 876 -30.06 30.19 -17.07
CA LEU A 876 -29.04 29.65 -17.98
C LEU A 876 -29.66 28.90 -19.16
N GLU A 877 -30.77 28.18 -18.95
CA GLU A 877 -31.55 27.57 -20.05
C GLU A 877 -32.06 28.62 -21.05
N GLU A 878 -32.42 29.83 -20.58
CA GLU A 878 -32.82 30.93 -21.46
C GLU A 878 -31.64 31.60 -22.18
N LEU A 879 -30.49 31.69 -21.51
CA LEU A 879 -29.28 32.26 -22.07
C LEU A 879 -28.71 31.37 -23.17
N GLY A 880 -28.74 30.05 -22.97
CA GLY A 880 -28.19 29.03 -23.85
C GLY A 880 -26.75 28.63 -23.50
N ASP A 881 -26.21 29.07 -22.36
CA ASP A 881 -24.87 28.71 -21.90
C ASP A 881 -24.87 27.25 -21.39
N ALA A 882 -23.81 26.49 -21.66
CA ALA A 882 -23.70 25.11 -21.20
C ALA A 882 -23.45 25.09 -19.68
N TYR A 883 -24.20 24.31 -18.91
CA TYR A 883 -23.98 24.23 -17.47
C TYR A 883 -24.14 22.83 -16.87
N ALA A 884 -23.42 22.60 -15.78
CA ALA A 884 -23.52 21.39 -14.97
C ALA A 884 -23.66 21.75 -13.49
N ILE A 885 -24.32 20.88 -12.72
CA ILE A 885 -24.52 21.02 -11.28
C ILE A 885 -24.05 19.73 -10.61
N TYR A 886 -23.05 19.86 -9.76
CA TYR A 886 -22.49 18.77 -8.97
C TYR A 886 -22.48 19.15 -7.50
N GLY A 887 -22.74 18.17 -6.64
CA GLY A 887 -22.58 18.29 -5.19
C GLY A 887 -21.35 17.52 -4.71
N PHE A 888 -20.79 17.89 -3.56
CA PHE A 888 -19.73 17.09 -2.94
C PHE A 888 -19.86 17.03 -1.42
N SER A 889 -19.37 15.93 -0.83
CA SER A 889 -19.27 15.73 0.61
C SER A 889 -18.08 14.81 0.90
N GLY A 890 -17.31 15.08 1.94
CA GLY A 890 -16.14 14.30 2.36
C GLY A 890 -16.39 13.40 3.56
N HIS A 891 -15.76 12.22 3.58
CA HIS A 891 -15.64 11.38 4.76
C HIS A 891 -14.27 10.69 4.80
N GLY A 892 -13.23 11.48 5.03
CA GLY A 892 -11.84 11.05 4.94
C GLY A 892 -11.39 10.81 3.50
N ARG A 893 -10.09 10.54 3.33
CA ARG A 893 -9.45 10.42 2.00
C ARG A 893 -9.98 9.27 1.15
N GLN A 894 -10.57 8.25 1.77
CA GLN A 894 -11.04 7.04 1.09
C GLN A 894 -12.50 7.14 0.62
N GLN A 895 -13.23 8.17 1.03
CA GLN A 895 -14.66 8.32 0.74
C GLN A 895 -15.00 9.80 0.54
N VAL A 896 -14.53 10.38 -0.57
CA VAL A 896 -15.00 11.68 -1.04
C VAL A 896 -16.17 11.44 -1.99
N GLU A 897 -17.38 11.80 -1.60
CA GLU A 897 -18.59 11.57 -2.39
C GLU A 897 -18.85 12.76 -3.30
N PHE A 898 -19.04 12.47 -4.59
CA PHE A 898 -19.31 13.44 -5.64
C PHE A 898 -20.67 13.13 -6.27
N TYR A 899 -21.63 14.03 -6.08
CA TYR A 899 -23.02 13.85 -6.43
C TYR A 899 -23.33 14.46 -7.79
N THR A 900 -23.72 13.62 -8.76
CA THR A 900 -24.13 14.07 -10.09
C THR A 900 -25.61 14.45 -10.09
N VAL A 901 -25.87 15.76 -10.07
CA VAL A 901 -27.24 16.31 -10.13
C VAL A 901 -27.65 16.62 -11.57
N LYS A 902 -26.78 17.32 -12.31
CA LYS A 902 -26.95 17.60 -13.74
C LYS A 902 -25.59 17.59 -14.44
N SER A 903 -25.44 16.77 -15.47
CA SER A 903 -24.25 16.82 -16.34
C SER A 903 -24.37 17.86 -17.46
N PHE A 904 -23.26 18.22 -18.12
CA PHE A 904 -23.26 19.17 -19.24
C PHE A 904 -24.12 18.73 -20.43
N ARG A 905 -24.20 17.42 -20.70
CA ARG A 905 -24.96 16.86 -21.83
C ARG A 905 -26.44 16.67 -21.53
N GLU A 906 -26.81 16.77 -20.25
CA GLU A 906 -28.18 16.56 -19.80
C GLU A 906 -28.98 17.87 -19.86
N ARG A 907 -30.18 17.82 -20.43
CA ARG A 907 -31.13 18.94 -20.42
C ARG A 907 -31.86 19.01 -19.08
N LEU A 908 -32.40 20.18 -18.73
CA LEU A 908 -33.23 20.34 -17.52
C LEU A 908 -34.56 19.57 -17.64
N SER A 909 -34.52 18.27 -17.34
CA SER A 909 -35.68 17.38 -17.32
C SER A 909 -36.40 17.42 -15.96
N PRO A 910 -37.65 16.92 -15.86
CA PRO A 910 -38.33 16.76 -14.57
C PRO A 910 -37.53 15.95 -13.55
N GLN A 911 -36.74 14.97 -13.99
CA GLN A 911 -35.87 14.18 -13.12
C GLN A 911 -34.75 15.04 -12.54
N VAL A 912 -34.08 15.87 -13.35
CA VAL A 912 -33.04 16.81 -12.88
C VAL A 912 -33.63 17.81 -11.90
N ARG A 913 -34.84 18.33 -12.16
CA ARG A 913 -35.57 19.21 -11.23
C ARG A 913 -35.83 18.53 -9.89
N GLY A 914 -36.17 17.24 -9.90
CA GLY A 914 -36.28 16.40 -8.71
C GLY A 914 -34.96 16.24 -7.96
N ARG A 915 -33.85 15.99 -8.67
CA ARG A 915 -32.51 15.84 -8.07
C ARG A 915 -32.02 17.11 -7.38
N ILE A 916 -32.28 18.30 -7.96
CA ILE A 916 -31.96 19.59 -7.32
C ILE A 916 -32.72 19.73 -5.98
N GLY A 917 -33.99 19.31 -5.94
CA GLY A 917 -34.79 19.30 -4.72
C GLY A 917 -34.27 18.33 -3.65
N ALA A 918 -33.76 17.18 -4.08
CA ALA A 918 -33.30 16.07 -3.25
C ALA A 918 -31.88 16.23 -2.66
N MET A 919 -31.18 17.35 -2.91
CA MET A 919 -29.87 17.57 -2.28
C MET A 919 -30.03 17.64 -0.75
N GLU A 920 -29.24 16.93 0.03
CA GLU A 920 -29.31 16.98 1.49
C GLU A 920 -27.93 17.24 2.12
N PRO A 921 -27.86 17.93 3.27
CA PRO A 921 -26.63 18.03 4.04
C PRO A 921 -26.14 16.64 4.45
N LYS A 922 -24.85 16.41 4.31
CA LYS A 922 -24.16 15.15 4.59
C LYS A 922 -23.04 15.39 5.61
N ARG A 923 -21.79 15.03 5.28
CA ARG A 923 -20.71 14.85 6.25
C ARG A 923 -19.73 16.03 6.23
N SER A 924 -18.47 15.81 5.86
CA SER A 924 -17.37 16.79 5.96
C SER A 924 -17.07 17.45 4.61
N THR A 925 -16.00 18.25 4.54
CA THR A 925 -15.67 19.10 3.40
C THR A 925 -14.23 18.84 2.93
N ARG A 926 -14.03 17.93 1.95
CA ARG A 926 -12.72 17.70 1.29
C ARG A 926 -12.66 18.35 -0.09
N MET A 927 -12.54 19.68 -0.10
CA MET A 927 -12.69 20.49 -1.32
C MET A 927 -11.63 20.22 -2.40
N GLY A 928 -10.36 20.04 -2.05
CA GLY A 928 -9.29 19.88 -3.04
C GLY A 928 -9.52 18.71 -4.00
N ALA A 929 -9.86 17.53 -3.45
CA ALA A 929 -10.17 16.34 -4.25
C ALA A 929 -11.43 16.52 -5.12
N ALA A 930 -12.49 17.11 -4.57
CA ALA A 930 -13.73 17.38 -5.31
C ALA A 930 -13.52 18.39 -6.45
N LEU A 931 -12.70 19.42 -6.21
CA LEU A 931 -12.35 20.43 -7.22
C LEU A 931 -11.52 19.82 -8.35
N ARG A 932 -10.52 18.98 -8.05
CA ARG A 932 -9.75 18.24 -9.06
C ARG A 932 -10.63 17.35 -9.94
N HIS A 933 -11.63 16.71 -9.32
CA HIS A 933 -12.61 15.92 -10.06
C HIS A 933 -13.49 16.79 -10.98
N ALA A 934 -13.99 17.93 -10.47
CA ALA A 934 -14.75 18.89 -11.27
C ALA A 934 -13.93 19.50 -12.42
N ILE A 935 -12.64 19.76 -12.20
CA ILE A 935 -11.69 20.21 -13.22
C ILE A 935 -11.56 19.17 -14.34
N THR A 936 -11.46 17.88 -14.02
CA THR A 936 -11.42 16.81 -15.04
C THR A 936 -12.70 16.80 -15.88
N LYS A 937 -13.89 16.84 -15.25
CA LYS A 937 -15.18 16.88 -15.97
C LYS A 937 -15.32 18.14 -16.84
N MET A 938 -14.86 19.29 -16.34
CA MET A 938 -14.87 20.55 -17.10
C MET A 938 -13.88 20.52 -18.28
N SER A 939 -12.74 19.85 -18.14
CA SER A 939 -11.71 19.75 -19.19
C SER A 939 -12.20 18.96 -20.41
N GLU A 940 -13.15 18.04 -20.22
CA GLU A 940 -13.80 17.28 -21.30
C GLU A 940 -14.80 18.12 -22.12
N THR A 941 -15.18 19.30 -21.64
CA THR A 941 -16.19 20.15 -22.29
C THR A 941 -15.54 21.10 -23.32
N PRO A 942 -15.96 21.03 -24.60
CA PRO A 942 -15.46 21.93 -25.64
C PRO A 942 -16.17 23.28 -25.51
N ALA A 943 -15.66 24.14 -24.64
CA ALA A 943 -16.11 25.53 -24.51
C ALA A 943 -14.90 26.47 -24.45
N ARG A 944 -15.00 27.62 -25.10
CA ARG A 944 -13.92 28.64 -25.12
C ARG A 944 -13.71 29.29 -23.75
N SER A 945 -14.79 29.62 -23.03
CA SER A 945 -14.71 30.15 -21.67
C SER A 945 -15.29 29.14 -20.67
N ARG A 946 -14.47 28.69 -19.71
CA ARG A 946 -14.84 27.67 -18.73
C ARG A 946 -14.80 28.25 -17.33
N HIS A 947 -15.89 28.17 -16.59
CA HIS A 947 -15.99 28.71 -15.22
C HIS A 947 -16.45 27.65 -14.23
N ILE A 948 -15.80 27.56 -13.06
CA ILE A 948 -16.28 26.75 -11.94
C ILE A 948 -16.72 27.69 -10.83
N LEU A 949 -18.01 27.70 -10.48
CA LEU A 949 -18.52 28.40 -9.30
C LEU A 949 -18.63 27.42 -8.13
N LEU A 950 -17.79 27.63 -7.12
CA LEU A 950 -17.81 26.87 -5.88
C LEU A 950 -18.73 27.57 -4.88
N LEU A 951 -19.82 26.90 -4.50
CA LEU A 951 -20.75 27.35 -3.45
C LEU A 951 -20.45 26.55 -2.18
N SER A 952 -19.79 27.17 -1.20
CA SER A 952 -19.46 26.52 0.08
C SER A 952 -19.72 27.45 1.25
N ASP A 953 -20.30 26.92 2.31
CA ASP A 953 -20.67 27.65 3.51
C ASP A 953 -19.58 27.64 4.59
N GLY A 954 -18.40 27.07 4.31
CA GLY A 954 -17.38 26.92 5.35
C GLY A 954 -15.97 26.65 4.86
N PHE A 955 -15.14 26.28 5.85
CA PHE A 955 -13.71 26.05 5.72
C PHE A 955 -13.41 24.60 5.29
N PRO A 956 -12.39 24.32 4.45
CA PRO A 956 -12.02 22.95 4.08
C PRO A 956 -11.56 22.15 5.30
N GLN A 957 -12.40 21.23 5.80
CA GLN A 957 -12.10 20.38 6.94
C GLN A 957 -12.67 18.96 6.78
N ASP A 958 -11.83 17.97 7.06
CA ASP A 958 -12.14 16.54 6.97
C ASP A 958 -11.42 15.75 8.08
N VAL A 959 -11.87 14.52 8.36
CA VAL A 959 -11.49 13.70 9.53
C VAL A 959 -9.99 13.33 9.57
N ASP A 960 -9.32 13.33 8.41
CA ASP A 960 -7.93 12.93 8.22
C ASP A 960 -7.11 13.96 7.40
N TYR A 961 -7.49 15.24 7.41
CA TYR A 961 -6.64 16.30 6.88
C TYR A 961 -5.46 16.58 7.81
N GLY A 962 -4.24 16.30 7.33
CA GLY A 962 -3.00 16.51 8.08
C GLY A 962 -2.81 15.57 9.28
N GLN A 963 -1.70 15.75 10.00
CA GLN A 963 -1.39 14.96 11.21
C GLN A 963 -2.13 15.48 12.46
N ASP A 964 -2.46 16.77 12.49
CA ASP A 964 -3.19 17.41 13.58
C ASP A 964 -4.58 17.85 13.10
N ARG A 965 -5.62 17.19 13.63
CA ARG A 965 -7.03 17.50 13.32
C ARG A 965 -7.46 18.92 13.70
N ARG A 966 -6.69 19.60 14.56
CA ARG A 966 -6.95 20.99 14.96
C ARG A 966 -6.28 22.00 14.03
N SER A 967 -5.34 21.56 13.19
CA SER A 967 -4.63 22.43 12.26
C SER A 967 -5.41 22.56 10.95
N ASN A 968 -6.07 23.70 10.83
CA ASN A 968 -6.88 24.04 9.66
C ASN A 968 -6.02 24.38 8.41
N THR A 969 -4.70 24.51 8.54
CA THR A 969 -3.83 24.96 7.44
C THR A 969 -3.71 23.94 6.31
N TYR A 970 -3.82 22.64 6.58
CA TYR A 970 -3.60 21.62 5.56
C TYR A 970 -4.66 21.67 4.44
N GLY A 971 -5.95 21.61 4.81
CA GLY A 971 -7.05 21.66 3.85
C GLY A 971 -7.08 22.96 3.05
N LEU A 972 -6.68 24.07 3.68
CA LEU A 972 -6.54 25.37 3.03
C LEU A 972 -5.50 25.34 1.90
N ARG A 973 -4.29 24.83 2.20
CA ARG A 973 -3.18 24.77 1.24
C ARG A 973 -3.47 23.80 0.10
N ASP A 974 -4.08 22.64 0.38
CA ASP A 974 -4.49 21.70 -0.67
C ASP A 974 -5.54 22.32 -1.60
N THR A 975 -6.54 23.00 -1.05
CA THR A 975 -7.59 23.65 -1.86
C THR A 975 -7.05 24.83 -2.65
N THR A 976 -6.13 25.63 -2.07
CA THR A 976 -5.40 26.69 -2.78
C THR A 976 -4.70 26.14 -4.01
N ARG A 977 -3.98 25.01 -3.83
CA ARG A 977 -3.27 24.37 -4.93
C ARG A 977 -4.22 23.83 -6.00
N ALA A 978 -5.36 23.25 -5.61
CA ALA A 978 -6.38 22.81 -6.55
C ALA A 978 -7.02 23.98 -7.34
N LEU A 979 -7.14 25.18 -6.75
CA LEU A 979 -7.59 26.39 -7.45
C LEU A 979 -6.55 26.88 -8.46
N GLU A 980 -5.26 26.87 -8.10
CA GLU A 980 -4.17 27.16 -9.04
C GLU A 980 -4.12 26.17 -10.21
N GLU A 981 -4.34 24.87 -9.93
CA GLU A 981 -4.45 23.83 -10.96
C GLU A 981 -5.63 24.08 -11.92
N CYS A 982 -6.74 24.62 -11.40
CA CYS A 982 -7.90 25.04 -12.18
C CYS A 982 -7.50 26.12 -13.20
N GLU A 983 -6.84 27.18 -12.71
CA GLU A 983 -6.40 28.31 -13.54
C GLU A 983 -5.35 27.89 -14.57
N ALA A 984 -4.42 27.01 -14.20
CA ALA A 984 -3.42 26.46 -15.10
C ALA A 984 -4.01 25.71 -16.31
N ARG A 985 -5.23 25.15 -16.16
CA ARG A 985 -5.98 24.50 -17.26
C ARG A 985 -6.88 25.46 -18.05
N GLY A 986 -6.78 26.76 -17.80
CA GLY A 986 -7.62 27.78 -18.43
C GLY A 986 -9.08 27.74 -17.97
N ILE A 987 -9.35 27.21 -16.78
CA ILE A 987 -10.67 27.21 -16.15
C ILE A 987 -10.66 28.26 -15.05
N ILE A 988 -11.67 29.13 -15.01
CA ILE A 988 -11.72 30.25 -14.07
C ILE A 988 -12.54 29.82 -12.83
N PRO A 989 -11.91 29.60 -11.66
CA PRO A 989 -12.65 29.33 -10.44
C PRO A 989 -13.22 30.63 -9.83
N PHE A 990 -14.41 30.53 -9.24
CA PHE A 990 -15.01 31.61 -8.46
C PHE A 990 -15.67 31.05 -7.21
N CYS A 991 -15.20 31.46 -6.03
CA CYS A 991 -15.68 30.96 -4.74
C CYS A 991 -16.74 31.89 -4.15
N ILE A 992 -17.90 31.35 -3.82
CA ILE A 992 -18.97 32.08 -3.12
C ILE A 992 -19.13 31.42 -1.76
N THR A 993 -18.95 32.21 -0.70
CA THR A 993 -19.20 31.76 0.66
C THR A 993 -20.23 32.60 1.39
N VAL A 994 -20.85 31.97 2.37
CA VAL A 994 -21.88 32.55 3.22
C VAL A 994 -21.40 32.73 4.67
N ASP A 995 -20.19 32.25 4.99
CA ASP A 995 -19.59 32.46 6.29
C ASP A 995 -19.12 33.92 6.45
N ARG A 996 -19.54 34.58 7.53
CA ARG A 996 -19.09 35.94 7.88
C ARG A 996 -17.59 35.98 8.19
N ALA A 997 -17.02 34.89 8.72
CA ALA A 997 -15.58 34.72 8.90
C ALA A 997 -14.86 34.32 7.59
N GLY A 998 -15.61 34.15 6.49
CA GLY A 998 -15.16 33.78 5.15
C GLY A 998 -13.99 34.60 4.61
N HIS A 999 -13.92 35.88 4.97
CA HIS A 999 -12.94 36.82 4.44
C HIS A 999 -11.49 36.46 4.78
N ASP A 1000 -11.24 35.87 5.95
CA ASP A 1000 -9.88 35.65 6.43
C ASP A 1000 -9.23 34.46 5.71
N TYR A 1001 -9.93 33.33 5.60
CA TYR A 1001 -9.39 32.15 4.94
C TYR A 1001 -9.46 32.22 3.41
N LEU A 1002 -10.50 32.82 2.81
CA LEU A 1002 -10.58 32.92 1.35
C LEU A 1002 -9.51 33.82 0.76
N ARG A 1003 -9.07 34.84 1.51
CA ARG A 1003 -7.96 35.71 1.10
C ARG A 1003 -6.64 34.94 1.02
N GLU A 1004 -6.46 33.91 1.84
CA GLU A 1004 -5.30 33.02 1.76
C GLU A 1004 -5.42 32.01 0.62
N MET A 1005 -6.64 31.63 0.23
CA MET A 1005 -6.91 30.63 -0.83
C MET A 1005 -6.87 31.19 -2.25
N CYS A 1006 -7.37 32.40 -2.46
CA CYS A 1006 -7.54 32.94 -3.80
C CYS A 1006 -7.50 34.47 -3.83
N PRO A 1007 -7.17 35.07 -5.00
CA PRO A 1007 -7.17 36.52 -5.15
C PRO A 1007 -8.55 37.12 -4.87
N GLN A 1008 -8.59 38.39 -4.42
CA GLN A 1008 -9.84 39.10 -4.13
C GLN A 1008 -10.82 39.21 -5.31
N SER A 1009 -10.33 39.07 -6.55
CA SER A 1009 -11.17 39.03 -7.75
C SER A 1009 -11.91 37.70 -7.97
N ARG A 1010 -11.56 36.66 -7.21
CA ARG A 1010 -12.03 35.27 -7.39
C ARG A 1010 -12.93 34.75 -6.27
N TYR A 1011 -13.30 35.59 -5.30
CA TYR A 1011 -14.28 35.21 -4.30
C TYR A 1011 -15.29 36.31 -3.95
N LEU A 1012 -16.41 35.90 -3.36
CA LEU A 1012 -17.38 36.79 -2.73
C LEU A 1012 -17.92 36.18 -1.44
N VAL A 1013 -17.95 36.99 -0.38
CA VAL A 1013 -18.61 36.65 0.88
C VAL A 1013 -19.97 37.36 0.92
N ILE A 1014 -21.04 36.60 1.18
CA ILE A 1014 -22.41 37.13 1.25
C ILE A 1014 -22.82 37.21 2.73
N ASP A 1015 -23.07 38.42 3.23
CA ASP A 1015 -23.40 38.68 4.65
C ASP A 1015 -24.79 38.14 5.06
N ASP A 1016 -25.72 38.09 4.11
CA ASP A 1016 -27.09 37.59 4.27
C ASP A 1016 -27.38 36.51 3.22
N ILE A 1017 -27.41 35.26 3.66
CA ILE A 1017 -27.70 34.11 2.81
C ILE A 1017 -29.05 34.21 2.10
N ALA A 1018 -30.05 34.84 2.71
CA ALA A 1018 -31.37 34.99 2.09
C ALA A 1018 -31.33 35.85 0.82
N ALA A 1019 -30.25 36.61 0.60
CA ALA A 1019 -30.01 37.36 -0.62
C ALA A 1019 -29.35 36.53 -1.74
N LEU A 1020 -28.80 35.34 -1.46
CA LEU A 1020 -28.10 34.51 -2.44
C LEU A 1020 -28.90 34.25 -3.74
N PRO A 1021 -30.22 33.94 -3.71
CA PRO A 1021 -30.99 33.74 -4.94
C PRO A 1021 -31.11 35.00 -5.81
N ARG A 1022 -30.91 36.20 -5.24
CA ARG A 1022 -30.92 37.49 -5.95
C ARG A 1022 -29.53 37.92 -6.42
N GLU A 1023 -28.50 37.61 -5.65
CA GLU A 1023 -27.12 38.03 -5.94
C GLU A 1023 -26.40 37.07 -6.90
N LEU A 1024 -26.67 35.77 -6.86
CA LEU A 1024 -26.02 34.77 -7.70
C LEU A 1024 -26.10 35.09 -9.22
N PRO A 1025 -27.26 35.52 -9.78
CA PRO A 1025 -27.34 36.04 -11.15
C PRO A 1025 -26.39 37.19 -11.47
N LYS A 1026 -26.26 38.16 -10.57
CA LYS A 1026 -25.39 39.34 -10.75
C LYS A 1026 -23.92 38.96 -10.68
N ILE A 1027 -23.59 38.03 -9.78
CA ILE A 1027 -22.24 37.49 -9.65
C ILE A 1027 -21.84 36.77 -10.93
N TYR A 1028 -22.71 35.91 -11.45
CA TYR A 1028 -22.51 35.23 -12.72
C TYR A 1028 -22.22 36.23 -13.85
N GLN A 1029 -23.04 37.27 -13.97
CA GLN A 1029 -22.82 38.32 -14.95
C GLN A 1029 -21.41 38.91 -14.83
N ARG A 1030 -21.01 39.35 -13.63
CA ARG A 1030 -19.70 39.94 -13.37
C ARG A 1030 -18.56 38.98 -13.72
N VAL A 1031 -18.69 37.69 -13.42
CA VAL A 1031 -17.65 36.67 -13.63
C VAL A 1031 -17.50 36.28 -15.09
N VAL A 1032 -18.58 36.35 -15.87
CA VAL A 1032 -18.57 35.94 -17.29
C VAL A 1032 -18.32 37.12 -18.23
N THR A 1033 -18.58 38.37 -17.82
CA THR A 1033 -18.27 39.57 -18.63
C THR A 1033 -16.98 40.30 -18.27
N GLY A 1034 -16.44 40.08 -17.06
CA GLY A 1034 -15.16 40.65 -16.62
C GLY A 1034 -14.01 39.70 -16.93
#